data_AF-A0A094GGZ1-F1
#
_entry.id   AF-A0A094GGZ1-F1
#
_cell.length_a   1.000
_cell.length_b   1.000
_cell.length_c   1.000
_cell.angle_alpha   90.00
_cell.angle_beta   90.00
_cell.angle_gamma   90.00
#
_symmetry.space_group_name_H-M   'P 1'
#
loop_
_entity.id
_entity.type
_entity.pdbx_description
1 polymer ?
#
loop_
_entity_poly.entity_id
_entity_poly.type
_entity_poly.pdbx_seq_one_letter_code
_entity_poly.pdbx_strand_id
1 'polypeptide(L)'
;MADAQKQNVAESTSSDQHLEKGAELGSSSGMGGTDHDEHEMRMLGRTQQLNRNFRFISTLGFACTLMSTWEIALMTSAFALINGGTAGLIWGYFIVWMGYMLVFATIAEMASMAPTSGGQYHWVSEFAPRKWQRFVSYTVGWTSVLGWQTGLASLTFLTGTMIQGLLVLNRPDYVPENWHGTLFVIAITAFCIIFNTFLAKKLPMVEGMVLIIHILGFFAVLIPLWVLAPRSSPADVFTTFSNFGGWKTTGLAFMVGLLSPIYTLIGADSAVHMSEEIKDASIVLPKAIMWAAVMNGSLGFVMVITFCFTLGNILDIIDSPTGYPFIQVFFNATQSYAGTSIMTSILIVNITSACISTVATVSRQTWSFARDKGLPFSNFISHVKPGWNIPLNAVLVTFLITTLLSLINIGSHVAFNAIGSLAVSALLATYMISFVCLIIRRLTGDPLPPRRWSLGRYGIFINIGAVLYLSVVWVFVFFPIQIPVTPETMNWNAVMFGSTMIFAVGYYFAVGRKVYTAPVDKLSEVLWTVLFVWLGFGATHLLYNVFFHPLKAYPGPLAAGATIWWKIYIEVIKQESMTDVLFRLHKQFGDIVRIGPNELHFANPAAYHDIYNSSARWDKERMLYEGFGEDHSSFGMLTYAESRPRKEVLLPLFSRRAILTMQGLVREKVDHFASILAKNNANGNSSDLLLGFRCFTIDTITTFCFAQSVDAIYEPGFAAPIVEAMDNTLPAFHAFKYFPLLRKSILGIPPWLSLKISPQMAGLSRLQMLLGKQVRDVIANPDSLKDAPHPIIYNRLLDPDAQKGNPIPDATALYEEAQSLVFAGGVTVADTIMTGHFHILSQPTLYAQLQSEVLNAWPDIDNPPRYEVLETLPLLTATIKESLRHSPGVTSSLLRIVPASGATISGCAIPAGTIVGMTSAIVHKSPSIFADPEAFIPERWLGKDATGLDRYLISFSKGPRSCTGVNLAWCELYIAYATMLRRFDMELDGTTEEDLVFRDCFTPYYPGRHLRAWCRPKET
;
A
#
# COMPACT_ATOMS: atom_id res chain seq x y z
N MET A 1 45.92 19.91 32.50
CA MET A 1 44.86 19.35 33.37
C MET A 1 43.51 19.60 32.70
N ALA A 2 43.05 18.95 31.62
CA ALA A 2 43.30 17.63 31.04
C ALA A 2 43.19 16.50 32.09
N ASP A 3 42.18 15.65 31.94
CA ASP A 3 41.90 14.41 32.72
C ASP A 3 40.98 14.44 33.94
N ALA A 4 40.03 15.37 34.06
CA ALA A 4 39.02 15.30 35.14
C ALA A 4 37.56 15.54 34.72
N GLN A 5 37.21 15.36 33.44
CA GLN A 5 35.82 15.48 32.96
C GLN A 5 35.40 14.35 32.00
N LYS A 6 36.00 13.17 32.16
CA LYS A 6 35.67 11.95 31.40
C LYS A 6 35.11 10.81 32.26
N GLN A 7 34.76 11.04 33.53
CA GLN A 7 34.46 9.94 34.46
C GLN A 7 33.05 9.87 35.07
N ASN A 8 32.12 10.78 34.74
CA ASN A 8 30.72 10.68 35.23
C ASN A 8 29.68 10.39 34.13
N VAL A 9 30.09 9.74 33.04
CA VAL A 9 29.19 9.24 31.96
C VAL A 9 29.12 7.69 31.97
N ALA A 10 29.70 7.02 32.97
CA ALA A 10 29.85 5.56 32.97
C ALA A 10 28.95 4.79 33.95
N GLU A 11 28.10 5.45 34.75
CA GLU A 11 27.26 4.76 35.75
C GLU A 11 25.80 5.20 35.70
N SER A 12 25.11 4.92 34.59
CA SER A 12 23.65 4.65 34.62
C SER A 12 23.19 3.73 33.48
N THR A 13 24.11 3.05 32.80
CA THR A 13 23.88 2.10 31.69
C THR A 13 23.84 0.63 32.14
N SER A 14 23.53 0.33 33.41
CA SER A 14 23.61 -1.05 33.93
C SER A 14 22.28 -1.71 34.33
N SER A 15 21.12 -1.09 34.11
CA SER A 15 19.83 -1.78 34.35
C SER A 15 19.06 -2.21 33.08
N ASP A 16 19.53 -1.82 31.89
CA ASP A 16 18.99 -2.28 30.60
C ASP A 16 19.57 -3.62 30.11
N GLN A 17 20.54 -4.21 30.84
CA GLN A 17 21.26 -5.40 30.38
C GLN A 17 20.66 -6.75 30.79
N HIS A 18 19.47 -6.80 31.38
CA HIS A 18 18.85 -8.07 31.80
C HIS A 18 17.57 -8.49 31.06
N LEU A 19 17.14 -7.76 30.02
CA LEU A 19 16.08 -8.20 29.09
C LEU A 19 16.49 -8.22 27.61
N GLU A 20 17.79 -8.03 27.30
CA GLU A 20 18.36 -8.17 25.94
C GLU A 20 18.93 -9.56 25.61
N LYS A 21 18.61 -10.60 26.39
CA LYS A 21 18.98 -11.99 26.05
C LYS A 21 17.77 -12.81 25.65
N GLY A 22 17.29 -12.58 24.42
CA GLY A 22 16.20 -13.37 23.83
C GLY A 22 15.81 -12.96 22.41
N ALA A 23 16.64 -13.33 21.43
CA ALA A 23 16.42 -13.33 19.97
C ALA A 23 16.63 -12.02 19.21
N GLU A 24 17.90 -11.74 18.91
CA GLU A 24 18.33 -10.99 17.73
C GLU A 24 17.69 -11.56 16.45
N LEU A 25 16.77 -10.81 15.84
CA LEU A 25 16.36 -11.02 14.45
C LEU A 25 17.42 -10.36 13.56
N GLY A 26 18.41 -11.15 13.14
CA GLY A 26 19.50 -10.70 12.30
C GLY A 26 19.03 -9.99 11.02
N SER A 27 19.69 -8.89 10.69
CA SER A 27 19.46 -8.16 9.45
C SER A 27 19.75 -9.05 8.23
N SER A 28 18.79 -9.06 7.29
CA SER A 28 18.75 -9.83 6.04
C SER A 28 19.77 -9.40 4.98
N SER A 29 20.57 -8.35 5.24
CA SER A 29 21.37 -7.65 4.22
C SER A 29 22.46 -8.51 3.56
N GLY A 30 22.75 -9.71 4.09
CA GLY A 30 23.70 -10.67 3.54
C GLY A 30 23.15 -11.77 2.62
N MET A 31 21.82 -11.92 2.46
CA MET A 31 21.22 -13.09 1.78
C MET A 31 20.80 -12.88 0.31
N GLY A 32 21.18 -11.76 -0.31
CA GLY A 32 21.07 -11.53 -1.77
C GLY A 32 19.69 -11.10 -2.31
N GLY A 33 18.66 -11.04 -1.45
CA GLY A 33 17.29 -10.62 -1.79
C GLY A 33 17.12 -9.12 -2.07
N THR A 34 15.91 -8.74 -2.48
CA THR A 34 15.46 -7.34 -2.51
C THR A 34 14.69 -6.98 -1.24
N ASP A 35 14.53 -5.70 -0.93
CA ASP A 35 13.66 -5.24 0.17
C ASP A 35 12.22 -5.75 0.01
N HIS A 36 11.78 -5.91 -1.24
CA HIS A 36 10.47 -6.45 -1.57
C HIS A 36 10.36 -7.95 -1.22
N ASP A 37 11.39 -8.74 -1.53
CA ASP A 37 11.45 -10.15 -1.15
C ASP A 37 11.36 -10.32 0.38
N GLU A 38 12.02 -9.44 1.14
CA GLU A 38 11.94 -9.47 2.59
C GLU A 38 10.56 -9.06 3.10
N HIS A 39 9.96 -8.03 2.51
CA HIS A 39 8.61 -7.61 2.83
C HIS A 39 7.59 -8.73 2.58
N GLU A 40 7.66 -9.41 1.43
CA GLU A 40 6.79 -10.54 1.09
C GLU A 40 6.95 -11.71 2.08
N MET A 41 8.18 -12.04 2.46
CA MET A 41 8.43 -13.08 3.47
C MET A 41 7.81 -12.72 4.84
N ARG A 42 7.92 -11.44 5.25
CA ARG A 42 7.27 -10.95 6.47
C ARG A 42 5.75 -11.01 6.39
N MET A 43 5.16 -10.61 5.26
CA MET A 43 3.71 -10.68 5.01
C MET A 43 3.19 -12.11 5.07
N LEU A 44 4.01 -13.09 4.68
CA LEU A 44 3.69 -14.52 4.74
C LEU A 44 4.02 -15.16 6.11
N GLY A 45 4.49 -14.37 7.09
CA GLY A 45 4.88 -14.84 8.42
C GLY A 45 6.12 -15.76 8.40
N ARG A 46 7.03 -15.58 7.44
CA ARG A 46 8.21 -16.43 7.22
C ARG A 46 9.51 -15.67 7.44
N THR A 47 10.47 -16.34 8.07
CA THR A 47 11.86 -15.90 8.14
C THR A 47 12.63 -16.43 6.94
N GLN A 48 13.43 -15.60 6.27
CA GLN A 48 14.32 -16.02 5.20
C GLN A 48 15.39 -16.98 5.75
N GLN A 49 15.47 -18.21 5.23
CA GLN A 49 16.46 -19.22 5.64
C GLN A 49 17.42 -19.65 4.52
N LEU A 50 17.08 -19.36 3.26
CA LEU A 50 17.85 -19.73 2.07
C LEU A 50 18.40 -18.48 1.37
N ASN A 51 19.52 -18.61 0.66
CA ASN A 51 20.13 -17.49 -0.06
C ASN A 51 19.45 -17.27 -1.41
N ARG A 52 19.11 -16.01 -1.74
CA ARG A 52 18.53 -15.66 -3.04
C ARG A 52 19.62 -15.48 -4.09
N ASN A 53 19.89 -16.55 -4.85
CA ASN A 53 20.91 -16.62 -5.88
C ASN A 53 20.36 -16.89 -7.30
N PHE A 54 19.07 -17.22 -7.45
CA PHE A 54 18.43 -17.37 -8.76
C PHE A 54 17.93 -16.02 -9.31
N ARG A 55 18.06 -15.86 -10.63
CA ARG A 55 17.52 -14.75 -11.42
C ARG A 55 16.64 -15.29 -12.55
N PHE A 56 16.10 -14.42 -13.38
CA PHE A 56 15.20 -14.81 -14.47
C PHE A 56 15.77 -15.92 -15.38
N ILE A 57 16.97 -15.75 -15.94
CA ILE A 57 17.55 -16.74 -16.87
C ILE A 57 17.83 -18.08 -16.17
N SER A 58 18.36 -18.09 -14.94
CA SER A 58 18.60 -19.34 -14.23
C SER A 58 17.30 -20.03 -13.80
N THR A 59 16.23 -19.27 -13.52
CA THR A 59 14.90 -19.80 -13.18
C THR A 59 14.20 -20.37 -14.42
N LEU A 60 14.28 -19.65 -15.55
CA LEU A 60 13.80 -20.13 -16.84
C LEU A 60 14.56 -21.39 -17.27
N GLY A 61 15.88 -21.37 -17.14
CA GLY A 61 16.75 -22.53 -17.36
C GLY A 61 16.27 -23.72 -16.54
N PHE A 62 16.18 -23.57 -15.22
CA PHE A 62 15.70 -24.60 -14.30
C PHE A 62 14.34 -25.18 -14.68
N ALA A 63 13.35 -24.33 -15.01
CA ALA A 63 12.03 -24.79 -15.41
C ALA A 63 12.06 -25.55 -16.76
N CYS A 64 12.80 -25.04 -17.74
CA CYS A 64 12.95 -25.68 -19.05
C CYS A 64 13.72 -27.01 -18.97
N THR A 65 14.81 -27.06 -18.22
CA THR A 65 15.68 -28.23 -18.08
C THR A 65 15.05 -29.31 -17.23
N LEU A 66 14.23 -28.95 -16.24
CA LEU A 66 13.48 -29.95 -15.48
C LEU A 66 12.38 -30.61 -16.33
N MET A 67 11.67 -29.81 -17.13
CA MET A 67 10.62 -30.33 -17.99
C MET A 67 11.15 -31.18 -19.15
N SER A 68 12.35 -30.89 -19.69
CA SER A 68 13.02 -31.64 -20.79
C SER A 68 12.05 -32.23 -21.82
N THR A 69 11.20 -31.37 -22.39
CA THR A 69 9.98 -31.83 -23.07
C THR A 69 10.24 -32.63 -24.33
N TRP A 70 11.20 -32.23 -25.16
CA TRP A 70 11.44 -32.93 -26.42
C TRP A 70 12.13 -34.28 -26.18
N GLU A 71 12.92 -34.40 -25.12
CA GLU A 71 13.52 -35.67 -24.70
C GLU A 71 12.46 -36.60 -24.12
N ILE A 72 11.67 -36.13 -23.16
CA ILE A 72 10.63 -36.93 -22.51
C ILE A 72 9.58 -37.37 -23.54
N ALA A 73 9.19 -36.50 -24.49
CA ALA A 73 8.27 -36.86 -25.57
C ALA A 73 8.73 -38.10 -26.36
N LEU A 74 10.04 -38.19 -26.64
CA LEU A 74 10.64 -39.34 -27.33
C LEU A 74 10.62 -40.58 -26.43
N MET A 75 10.94 -40.42 -25.15
CA MET A 75 11.00 -41.52 -24.18
C MET A 75 9.63 -42.12 -23.86
N THR A 76 8.57 -41.32 -23.82
CA THR A 76 7.20 -41.77 -23.52
C THR A 76 6.34 -42.00 -24.77
N SER A 77 6.92 -41.84 -25.96
CA SER A 77 6.21 -41.94 -27.24
C SER A 77 5.44 -43.25 -27.41
N ALA A 78 5.95 -44.36 -26.86
CA ALA A 78 5.31 -45.68 -26.90
C ALA A 78 3.84 -45.64 -26.44
N PHE A 79 3.52 -44.94 -25.34
CA PHE A 79 2.15 -44.92 -24.81
C PHE A 79 1.15 -44.29 -25.79
N ALA A 80 1.55 -43.24 -26.50
CA ALA A 80 0.71 -42.57 -27.49
C ALA A 80 0.68 -43.34 -28.82
N LEU A 81 1.78 -43.96 -29.23
CA LEU A 81 1.81 -44.77 -30.45
C LEU A 81 0.92 -46.01 -30.32
N ILE A 82 0.92 -46.68 -29.16
CA ILE A 82 0.02 -47.80 -28.86
C ILE A 82 -1.45 -47.36 -28.94
N ASN A 83 -1.77 -46.22 -28.34
CA ASN A 83 -3.14 -45.73 -28.14
C ASN A 83 -3.36 -44.35 -28.76
N GLY A 84 -3.18 -44.23 -30.06
CA GLY A 84 -3.31 -42.96 -30.76
C GLY A 84 -2.56 -42.90 -32.08
N GLY A 85 -1.53 -43.72 -32.28
CA GLY A 85 -0.71 -43.67 -33.49
C GLY A 85 0.03 -42.33 -33.65
N THR A 86 0.53 -42.05 -34.85
CA THR A 86 1.25 -40.80 -35.16
C THR A 86 0.35 -39.57 -35.04
N ALA A 87 -0.90 -39.66 -35.51
CA ALA A 87 -1.88 -38.58 -35.42
C ALA A 87 -2.25 -38.30 -33.96
N GLY A 88 -2.47 -39.34 -33.17
CA GLY A 88 -2.78 -39.21 -31.75
C GLY A 88 -1.63 -38.61 -30.95
N LEU A 89 -0.38 -38.98 -31.26
CA LEU A 89 0.80 -38.38 -30.64
C LEU A 89 0.91 -36.88 -30.96
N ILE A 90 0.72 -36.46 -32.23
CA ILE A 90 0.82 -35.05 -32.64
C ILE A 90 -0.34 -34.21 -32.07
N TRP A 91 -1.58 -34.60 -32.35
CA TRP A 91 -2.75 -33.82 -31.94
C TRP A 91 -2.98 -33.88 -30.43
N GLY A 92 -2.70 -35.04 -29.82
CA GLY A 92 -2.71 -35.18 -28.37
C GLY A 92 -1.71 -34.25 -27.70
N TYR A 93 -0.48 -34.17 -28.23
CA TYR A 93 0.52 -33.21 -27.73
C TYR A 93 0.03 -31.77 -27.83
N PHE A 94 -0.49 -31.35 -28.99
CA PHE A 94 -0.97 -29.97 -29.18
C PHE A 94 -2.13 -29.62 -28.22
N ILE A 95 -3.11 -30.52 -28.08
CA ILE A 95 -4.26 -30.33 -27.18
C ILE A 95 -3.79 -30.20 -25.73
N VAL A 96 -2.89 -31.09 -25.30
CA VAL A 96 -2.34 -31.08 -23.96
C VAL A 96 -1.53 -29.82 -23.70
N TRP A 97 -0.70 -29.38 -24.67
CA TRP A 97 0.06 -28.13 -24.56
C TRP A 97 -0.86 -26.92 -24.36
N MET A 98 -1.90 -26.77 -25.17
CA MET A 98 -2.87 -25.67 -25.02
C MET A 98 -3.63 -25.74 -23.69
N GLY A 99 -3.98 -26.95 -23.23
CA GLY A 99 -4.58 -27.14 -21.91
C GLY A 99 -3.64 -26.72 -20.77
N TYR A 100 -2.37 -27.09 -20.84
CA TYR A 100 -1.36 -26.71 -19.85
C TYR A 100 -1.06 -25.21 -19.85
N MET A 101 -1.26 -24.48 -20.96
CA MET A 101 -1.15 -23.01 -20.94
C MET A 101 -2.14 -22.38 -19.95
N LEU A 102 -3.36 -22.94 -19.81
CA LEU A 102 -4.33 -22.48 -18.81
C LEU A 102 -3.88 -22.82 -17.39
N VAL A 103 -3.34 -24.03 -17.20
CA VAL A 103 -2.81 -24.51 -15.92
C VAL A 103 -1.65 -23.62 -15.47
N PHE A 104 -0.66 -23.39 -16.33
CA PHE A 104 0.53 -22.60 -16.02
C PHE A 104 0.23 -21.11 -15.86
N ALA A 105 -0.73 -20.55 -16.59
CA ALA A 105 -1.22 -19.20 -16.34
C ALA A 105 -1.82 -19.06 -14.93
N THR A 106 -2.59 -20.06 -14.48
CA THR A 106 -3.15 -20.08 -13.12
C THR A 106 -2.05 -20.19 -12.06
N ILE A 107 -1.10 -21.12 -12.24
CA ILE A 107 0.04 -21.30 -11.34
C ILE A 107 0.90 -20.02 -11.29
N ALA A 108 1.17 -19.37 -12.43
CA ALA A 108 1.94 -18.14 -12.50
C ALA A 108 1.28 -17.00 -11.71
N GLU A 109 -0.05 -16.89 -11.74
CA GLU A 109 -0.77 -15.90 -10.91
C GLU A 109 -0.66 -16.20 -9.41
N MET A 110 -0.84 -17.47 -9.02
CA MET A 110 -0.74 -17.91 -7.62
C MET A 110 0.69 -17.77 -7.08
N ALA A 111 1.68 -18.08 -7.91
CA ALA A 111 3.10 -17.89 -7.61
C ALA A 111 3.46 -16.41 -7.42
N SER A 112 2.77 -15.49 -8.11
CA SER A 112 2.91 -14.05 -7.88
C SER A 112 2.26 -13.58 -6.58
N MET A 113 1.15 -14.22 -6.17
CA MET A 113 0.44 -13.88 -4.92
C MET A 113 1.21 -14.32 -3.67
N ALA A 114 1.80 -15.52 -3.70
CA ALA A 114 2.49 -16.10 -2.55
C ALA A 114 3.71 -16.92 -3.02
N PRO A 115 4.85 -16.25 -3.29
CA PRO A 115 6.06 -16.90 -3.81
C PRO A 115 6.80 -17.67 -2.71
N THR A 116 6.31 -18.85 -2.34
CA THR A 116 6.95 -19.72 -1.33
C THR A 116 7.28 -21.11 -1.84
N SER A 117 8.32 -21.72 -1.25
CA SER A 117 8.72 -23.10 -1.55
C SER A 117 7.62 -24.12 -1.25
N GLY A 118 6.61 -23.75 -0.43
CA GLY A 118 5.45 -24.60 -0.16
C GLY A 118 4.45 -24.70 -1.32
N GLY A 119 4.49 -23.79 -2.29
CA GLY A 119 3.65 -23.84 -3.49
C GLY A 119 2.17 -24.11 -3.20
N GLN A 120 1.65 -25.19 -3.78
CA GLN A 120 0.23 -25.54 -3.82
C GLN A 120 -0.41 -25.67 -2.44
N TYR A 121 0.25 -26.32 -1.47
CA TYR A 121 -0.36 -26.51 -0.14
C TYR A 121 -0.45 -25.19 0.63
N HIS A 122 0.52 -24.29 0.42
CA HIS A 122 0.49 -22.96 1.01
C HIS A 122 -0.61 -22.12 0.35
N TRP A 123 -0.72 -22.16 -0.98
CA TRP A 123 -1.82 -21.48 -1.68
C TRP A 123 -3.19 -21.97 -1.25
N VAL A 124 -3.36 -23.28 -1.02
CA VAL A 124 -4.60 -23.84 -0.49
C VAL A 124 -4.85 -23.33 0.93
N SER A 125 -3.83 -23.22 1.77
CA SER A 125 -3.99 -22.64 3.11
C SER A 125 -4.36 -21.15 3.07
N GLU A 126 -4.00 -20.45 2.00
CA GLU A 126 -4.40 -19.06 1.78
C GLU A 126 -5.83 -18.99 1.24
N PHE A 127 -6.17 -19.76 0.21
CA PHE A 127 -7.41 -19.59 -0.55
C PHE A 127 -8.59 -20.43 -0.05
N ALA A 128 -8.36 -21.50 0.71
CA ALA A 128 -9.44 -22.37 1.18
C ALA A 128 -10.30 -21.68 2.27
N PRO A 129 -11.61 -21.98 2.34
CA PRO A 129 -12.45 -21.50 3.42
C PRO A 129 -11.89 -21.89 4.79
N ARG A 130 -11.90 -20.96 5.77
CA ARG A 130 -11.29 -21.14 7.11
C ARG A 130 -11.63 -22.46 7.79
N LYS A 131 -12.89 -22.94 7.65
CA LYS A 131 -13.36 -24.21 8.22
C LYS A 131 -12.59 -25.43 7.70
N TRP A 132 -12.17 -25.39 6.43
CA TRP A 132 -11.54 -26.51 5.73
C TRP A 132 -10.04 -26.30 5.48
N GLN A 133 -9.55 -25.07 5.66
CA GLN A 133 -8.19 -24.62 5.38
C GLN A 133 -7.11 -25.58 5.89
N ARG A 134 -7.15 -25.93 7.18
CA ARG A 134 -6.15 -26.80 7.80
C ARG A 134 -6.18 -28.23 7.25
N PHE A 135 -7.34 -28.78 6.93
CA PHE A 135 -7.47 -30.13 6.40
C PHE A 135 -7.09 -30.21 4.92
N VAL A 136 -7.62 -29.31 4.09
CA VAL A 136 -7.40 -29.34 2.64
C VAL A 136 -5.94 -29.02 2.31
N SER A 137 -5.32 -28.03 2.99
CA SER A 137 -3.89 -27.75 2.81
C SER A 137 -3.01 -28.91 3.24
N TYR A 138 -3.37 -29.63 4.31
CA TYR A 138 -2.63 -30.81 4.75
C TYR A 138 -2.65 -31.93 3.70
N THR A 139 -3.83 -32.23 3.16
CA THR A 139 -3.99 -33.24 2.10
C THR A 139 -3.18 -32.86 0.86
N VAL A 140 -3.26 -31.60 0.41
CA VAL A 140 -2.47 -31.12 -0.74
C VAL A 140 -0.97 -31.20 -0.47
N GLY A 141 -0.53 -30.94 0.76
CA GLY A 141 0.87 -31.11 1.16
C GLY A 141 1.37 -32.54 0.96
N TRP A 142 0.60 -33.54 1.43
CA TRP A 142 0.91 -34.95 1.22
C TRP A 142 0.87 -35.37 -0.25
N THR A 143 -0.15 -34.93 -0.99
CA THR A 143 -0.25 -35.22 -2.43
C THR A 143 0.92 -34.61 -3.20
N SER A 144 1.37 -33.40 -2.81
CA SER A 144 2.53 -32.74 -3.41
C SER A 144 3.84 -33.48 -3.10
N VAL A 145 4.04 -33.94 -1.85
CA VAL A 145 5.21 -34.78 -1.49
C VAL A 145 5.21 -36.07 -2.31
N LEU A 146 4.06 -36.74 -2.39
CA LEU A 146 3.91 -37.97 -3.19
C LEU A 146 4.31 -37.71 -4.64
N GLY A 147 3.71 -36.71 -5.28
CA GLY A 147 3.94 -36.40 -6.70
C GLY A 147 5.41 -36.15 -7.01
N TRP A 148 6.05 -35.26 -6.26
CA TRP A 148 7.46 -34.93 -6.49
C TRP A 148 8.41 -36.11 -6.18
N GLN A 149 8.22 -36.83 -5.09
CA GLN A 149 9.07 -37.99 -4.74
C GLN A 149 8.98 -39.09 -5.80
N THR A 150 7.76 -39.40 -6.26
CA THR A 150 7.55 -40.37 -7.34
C THR A 150 8.02 -39.87 -8.70
N GLY A 151 7.97 -38.56 -8.94
CA GLY A 151 8.49 -37.94 -10.16
C GLY A 151 10.00 -38.10 -10.29
N LEU A 152 10.76 -37.90 -9.21
CA LEU A 152 12.20 -38.16 -9.21
C LEU A 152 12.52 -39.64 -9.49
N ALA A 153 11.80 -40.55 -8.84
CA ALA A 153 11.98 -41.99 -9.08
C ALA A 153 11.70 -42.34 -10.54
N SER A 154 10.64 -41.79 -11.14
CA SER A 154 10.29 -42.01 -12.54
C SER A 154 11.36 -41.48 -13.50
N LEU A 155 11.87 -40.26 -13.29
CA LEU A 155 12.90 -39.66 -14.17
C LEU A 155 14.25 -40.39 -14.09
N THR A 156 14.68 -40.74 -12.89
CA THR A 156 15.94 -41.48 -12.68
C THR A 156 15.85 -42.89 -13.25
N PHE A 157 14.68 -43.51 -13.19
CA PHE A 157 14.39 -44.76 -13.88
C PHE A 157 14.50 -44.64 -15.39
N LEU A 158 13.75 -43.72 -15.99
CA LEU A 158 13.79 -43.44 -17.43
C LEU A 158 15.22 -43.20 -17.93
N THR A 159 16.05 -42.51 -17.14
CA THR A 159 17.47 -42.29 -17.47
C THR A 159 18.29 -43.57 -17.38
N GLY A 160 18.12 -44.35 -16.32
CA GLY A 160 18.86 -45.59 -16.11
C GLY A 160 18.53 -46.67 -17.13
N THR A 161 17.25 -46.84 -17.46
CA THR A 161 16.81 -47.80 -18.47
C THR A 161 17.14 -47.33 -19.90
N MET A 162 17.27 -46.03 -20.14
CA MET A 162 17.80 -45.52 -21.42
C MET A 162 19.28 -45.89 -21.61
N ILE A 163 20.10 -45.84 -20.53
CA ILE A 163 21.48 -46.38 -20.56
C ILE A 163 21.46 -47.88 -20.85
N GLN A 164 20.53 -48.61 -20.22
CA GLN A 164 20.33 -50.04 -20.47
C GLN A 164 19.94 -50.33 -21.93
N GLY A 165 19.08 -49.51 -22.54
CA GLY A 165 18.72 -49.63 -23.96
C GLY A 165 19.91 -49.47 -24.90
N LEU A 166 20.85 -48.57 -24.58
CA LEU A 166 22.13 -48.47 -25.31
C LEU A 166 23.03 -49.69 -25.12
N LEU A 167 23.00 -50.35 -23.96
CA LEU A 167 23.72 -51.61 -23.76
C LEU A 167 23.13 -52.71 -24.64
N VAL A 168 21.80 -52.83 -24.71
CA VAL A 168 21.13 -53.78 -25.61
C VAL A 168 21.51 -53.51 -27.07
N LEU A 169 21.53 -52.24 -27.49
CA LEU A 169 21.89 -51.87 -28.86
C LEU A 169 23.36 -52.20 -29.20
N ASN A 170 24.30 -51.92 -28.28
CA ASN A 170 25.74 -52.01 -28.58
C ASN A 170 26.40 -53.34 -28.14
N ARG A 171 25.72 -54.16 -27.33
CA ARG A 171 26.24 -55.44 -26.83
C ARG A 171 25.26 -56.57 -27.09
N PRO A 172 25.46 -57.36 -28.15
CA PRO A 172 24.58 -58.47 -28.50
C PRO A 172 24.41 -59.52 -27.38
N ASP A 173 25.43 -59.70 -26.53
CA ASP A 173 25.43 -60.68 -25.45
C ASP A 173 24.79 -60.16 -24.14
N TYR A 174 24.33 -58.90 -24.12
CA TYR A 174 23.75 -58.30 -22.92
C TYR A 174 22.28 -58.68 -22.76
N VAL A 175 21.95 -59.39 -21.67
CA VAL A 175 20.57 -59.70 -21.29
C VAL A 175 20.06 -58.65 -20.31
N PRO A 176 19.03 -57.86 -20.65
CA PRO A 176 18.48 -56.87 -19.74
C PRO A 176 17.69 -57.54 -18.62
N GLU A 177 18.08 -57.29 -17.38
CA GLU A 177 17.39 -57.73 -16.16
C GLU A 177 16.91 -56.51 -15.37
N ASN A 178 15.80 -56.64 -14.65
CA ASN A 178 15.20 -55.52 -13.93
C ASN A 178 16.13 -54.94 -12.85
N TRP A 179 16.92 -55.80 -12.18
CA TRP A 179 17.84 -55.34 -11.15
C TRP A 179 19.00 -54.51 -11.72
N HIS A 180 19.40 -54.70 -12.99
CA HIS A 180 20.36 -53.82 -13.67
C HIS A 180 19.81 -52.38 -13.72
N GLY A 181 18.56 -52.23 -14.16
CA GLY A 181 17.86 -50.95 -14.20
C GLY A 181 17.79 -50.29 -12.82
N THR A 182 17.42 -51.06 -11.78
CA THR A 182 17.38 -50.58 -10.39
C THR A 182 18.73 -50.04 -9.92
N LEU A 183 19.84 -50.70 -10.24
CA LEU A 183 21.18 -50.20 -9.88
C LEU A 183 21.53 -48.90 -10.61
N PHE A 184 21.15 -48.75 -11.88
CA PHE A 184 21.34 -47.49 -12.60
C PHE A 184 20.54 -46.35 -11.96
N VAL A 185 19.29 -46.60 -11.54
CA VAL A 185 18.47 -45.61 -10.82
C VAL A 185 19.19 -45.13 -9.56
N ILE A 186 19.71 -46.06 -8.75
CA ILE A 186 20.42 -45.75 -7.51
C ILE A 186 21.69 -44.94 -7.80
N ALA A 187 22.46 -45.34 -8.82
CA ALA A 187 23.70 -44.66 -9.22
C ALA A 187 23.44 -43.21 -9.68
N ILE A 188 22.43 -43.00 -10.54
CA ILE A 188 22.04 -41.67 -11.03
C ILE A 188 21.53 -40.82 -9.88
N THR A 189 20.66 -41.37 -9.03
CA THR A 189 20.13 -40.65 -7.86
C THR A 189 21.26 -40.25 -6.93
N ALA A 190 22.20 -41.15 -6.61
CA ALA A 190 23.36 -40.86 -5.78
C ALA A 190 24.21 -39.72 -6.37
N PHE A 191 24.45 -39.75 -7.69
CA PHE A 191 25.13 -38.67 -8.39
C PHE A 191 24.40 -37.32 -8.25
N CYS A 192 23.08 -37.28 -8.51
CA CYS A 192 22.28 -36.07 -8.39
C CYS A 192 22.25 -35.51 -6.96
N ILE A 193 22.28 -36.38 -5.95
CA ILE A 193 22.30 -36.01 -4.53
C ILE A 193 23.66 -35.43 -4.14
N ILE A 194 24.77 -36.07 -4.54
CA ILE A 194 26.13 -35.56 -4.33
C ILE A 194 26.27 -34.18 -5.00
N PHE A 195 25.78 -34.05 -6.23
CA PHE A 195 25.78 -32.79 -6.97
C PHE A 195 25.01 -31.69 -6.23
N ASN A 196 23.77 -31.97 -5.82
CA ASN A 196 22.94 -31.02 -5.06
C ASN A 196 23.52 -30.71 -3.68
N THR A 197 24.36 -31.57 -3.13
CA THR A 197 24.99 -31.33 -1.82
C THR A 197 26.20 -30.41 -1.94
N PHE A 198 27.11 -30.67 -2.87
CA PHE A 198 28.38 -29.95 -2.98
C PHE A 198 28.34 -28.76 -3.95
N LEU A 199 27.53 -28.82 -5.01
CA LEU A 199 27.46 -27.81 -6.06
C LEU A 199 26.21 -26.92 -5.97
N ALA A 200 25.38 -27.04 -4.93
CA ALA A 200 24.14 -26.25 -4.77
C ALA A 200 24.34 -24.73 -4.95
N LYS A 201 25.45 -24.16 -4.45
CA LYS A 201 25.71 -22.71 -4.60
C LYS A 201 25.96 -22.30 -6.06
N LYS A 202 26.39 -23.24 -6.91
CA LYS A 202 26.64 -23.06 -8.35
C LYS A 202 25.45 -23.48 -9.21
N LEU A 203 24.38 -24.02 -8.60
CA LEU A 203 23.22 -24.52 -9.33
C LEU A 203 22.64 -23.48 -10.32
N PRO A 204 22.48 -22.19 -9.99
CA PRO A 204 21.98 -21.21 -10.96
C PRO A 204 22.82 -21.09 -12.24
N MET A 205 24.15 -21.22 -12.12
CA MET A 205 25.07 -21.17 -13.26
C MET A 205 24.97 -22.44 -14.10
N VAL A 206 24.87 -23.60 -13.44
CA VAL A 206 24.70 -24.90 -14.08
C VAL A 206 23.40 -24.90 -14.89
N GLU A 207 22.28 -24.44 -14.33
CA GLU A 207 21.00 -24.41 -15.04
C GLU A 207 21.03 -23.52 -16.29
N GLY A 208 21.75 -22.39 -16.23
CA GLY A 208 21.97 -21.55 -17.40
C GLY A 208 22.78 -22.25 -18.50
N MET A 209 23.78 -23.06 -18.13
CA MET A 209 24.58 -23.85 -19.08
C MET A 209 23.79 -25.04 -19.64
N VAL A 210 23.05 -25.76 -18.79
CA VAL A 210 22.22 -26.90 -19.21
C VAL A 210 21.12 -26.44 -20.15
N LEU A 211 20.54 -25.24 -19.97
CA LEU A 211 19.59 -24.67 -20.94
C LEU A 211 20.20 -24.54 -22.34
N ILE A 212 21.49 -24.19 -22.44
CA ILE A 212 22.19 -24.13 -23.74
C ILE A 212 22.32 -25.55 -24.31
N ILE A 213 22.69 -26.53 -23.48
CA ILE A 213 22.80 -27.94 -23.91
C ILE A 213 21.45 -28.50 -24.34
N HIS A 214 20.36 -28.14 -23.66
CA HIS A 214 18.98 -28.50 -24.02
C HIS A 214 18.64 -28.02 -25.44
N ILE A 215 18.92 -26.75 -25.74
CA ILE A 215 18.62 -26.14 -27.05
C ILE A 215 19.56 -26.66 -28.14
N LEU A 216 20.87 -26.75 -27.88
CA LEU A 216 21.82 -27.25 -28.87
C LEU A 216 21.62 -28.75 -29.12
N GLY A 217 21.31 -29.51 -28.07
CA GLY A 217 20.98 -30.94 -28.13
C GLY A 217 19.75 -31.20 -28.98
N PHE A 218 18.72 -30.34 -28.88
CA PHE A 218 17.55 -30.38 -29.76
C PHE A 218 17.96 -30.34 -31.23
N PHE A 219 18.78 -29.37 -31.65
CA PHE A 219 19.25 -29.30 -33.04
C PHE A 219 20.19 -30.45 -33.43
N ALA A 220 21.04 -30.89 -32.50
CA ALA A 220 21.95 -32.01 -32.70
C ALA A 220 21.22 -33.35 -32.93
N VAL A 221 19.97 -33.49 -32.45
CA VAL A 221 19.11 -34.63 -32.74
C VAL A 221 18.21 -34.37 -33.95
N LEU A 222 17.62 -33.17 -34.04
CA LEU A 222 16.68 -32.79 -35.10
C LEU A 222 17.33 -32.84 -36.50
N ILE A 223 18.53 -32.26 -36.65
CA ILE A 223 19.20 -32.13 -37.96
C ILE A 223 19.53 -33.52 -38.54
N PRO A 224 20.17 -34.46 -37.81
CA PRO A 224 20.39 -35.81 -38.34
C PRO A 224 19.10 -36.52 -38.75
N LEU A 225 18.02 -36.40 -37.97
CA LEU A 225 16.74 -36.99 -38.35
C LEU A 225 16.20 -36.39 -39.65
N TRP A 226 16.29 -35.07 -39.82
CA TRP A 226 15.84 -34.42 -41.05
C TRP A 226 16.70 -34.79 -42.26
N VAL A 227 18.01 -34.92 -42.08
CA VAL A 227 18.94 -35.14 -43.20
C VAL A 227 19.03 -36.61 -43.60
N LEU A 228 19.03 -37.53 -42.62
CA LEU A 228 19.39 -38.94 -42.85
C LEU A 228 18.18 -39.88 -42.85
N ALA A 229 17.11 -39.55 -42.13
CA ALA A 229 16.02 -40.50 -41.96
C ALA A 229 15.10 -40.57 -43.20
N PRO A 230 14.61 -41.77 -43.56
CA PRO A 230 13.51 -41.90 -44.50
C PRO A 230 12.24 -41.26 -43.91
N ARG A 231 11.42 -40.62 -44.76
CA ARG A 231 10.27 -39.83 -44.32
C ARG A 231 8.95 -40.47 -44.76
N SER A 232 8.01 -40.60 -43.84
CA SER A 232 6.63 -40.99 -44.12
C SER A 232 5.85 -39.87 -44.81
N SER A 233 4.75 -40.22 -45.49
CA SER A 233 3.91 -39.22 -46.16
C SER A 233 3.18 -38.33 -45.12
N PRO A 234 2.92 -37.04 -45.43
CA PRO A 234 2.17 -36.19 -44.51
C PRO A 234 0.78 -36.74 -44.16
N ALA A 235 0.12 -37.42 -45.10
CA ALA A 235 -1.17 -38.05 -44.84
C ALA A 235 -1.05 -39.11 -43.74
N ASP A 236 -0.08 -40.02 -43.85
CA ASP A 236 0.13 -41.08 -42.86
C ASP A 236 0.52 -40.50 -41.50
N VAL A 237 1.32 -39.42 -41.48
CA VAL A 237 1.78 -38.79 -40.24
C VAL A 237 0.64 -38.11 -39.48
N PHE A 238 -0.21 -37.34 -40.16
CA PHE A 238 -1.22 -36.51 -39.49
C PHE A 238 -2.59 -37.18 -39.32
N THR A 239 -2.84 -38.32 -39.99
CA THR A 239 -4.17 -38.96 -40.00
C THR A 239 -4.21 -40.40 -39.49
N THR A 240 -3.06 -41.05 -39.26
CA THR A 240 -3.03 -42.43 -38.77
C THR A 240 -3.25 -42.50 -37.26
N PHE A 241 -4.40 -43.06 -36.89
CA PHE A 241 -4.71 -43.42 -35.50
C PHE A 241 -4.58 -44.93 -35.28
N SER A 242 -4.00 -45.31 -34.14
CA SER A 242 -3.81 -46.70 -33.73
C SER A 242 -4.54 -47.01 -32.43
N ASN A 243 -4.96 -48.26 -32.28
CA ASN A 243 -5.61 -48.78 -31.07
C ASN A 243 -5.05 -50.18 -30.76
N PHE A 244 -3.72 -50.25 -30.63
CA PHE A 244 -3.03 -51.49 -30.31
C PHE A 244 -3.29 -51.94 -28.86
N GLY A 245 -3.73 -51.03 -27.98
CA GLY A 245 -4.16 -51.36 -26.62
C GLY A 245 -5.52 -52.07 -26.53
N GLY A 246 -6.25 -52.25 -27.65
CA GLY A 246 -7.46 -53.07 -27.71
C GLY A 246 -8.74 -52.41 -27.20
N TRP A 247 -8.79 -51.09 -27.07
CA TRP A 247 -9.95 -50.36 -26.55
C TRP A 247 -11.17 -50.45 -27.47
N LYS A 248 -12.38 -50.22 -26.94
CA LYS A 248 -13.62 -50.31 -27.71
C LYS A 248 -13.69 -49.34 -28.90
N THR A 249 -13.08 -48.16 -28.78
CA THR A 249 -13.09 -47.14 -29.83
C THR A 249 -11.72 -46.46 -29.93
N THR A 250 -11.38 -46.01 -31.13
CA THR A 250 -10.15 -45.23 -31.38
C THR A 250 -10.11 -43.93 -30.58
N GLY A 251 -11.27 -43.29 -30.36
CA GLY A 251 -11.36 -42.10 -29.52
C GLY A 251 -11.03 -42.38 -28.05
N LEU A 252 -11.46 -43.53 -27.50
CA LEU A 252 -11.09 -43.93 -26.15
C LEU A 252 -9.60 -44.29 -26.06
N ALA A 253 -9.06 -44.99 -27.05
CA ALA A 253 -7.63 -45.26 -27.16
C ALA A 253 -6.85 -43.94 -27.14
N PHE A 254 -7.20 -42.98 -27.99
CA PHE A 254 -6.58 -41.65 -28.03
C PHE A 254 -6.53 -40.98 -26.65
N MET A 255 -7.62 -41.03 -25.87
CA MET A 255 -7.66 -40.46 -24.51
C MET A 255 -6.69 -41.16 -23.55
N VAL A 256 -6.53 -42.48 -23.67
CA VAL A 256 -5.54 -43.26 -22.89
C VAL A 256 -4.10 -42.91 -23.34
N GLY A 257 -3.88 -42.69 -24.63
CA GLY A 257 -2.59 -42.27 -25.18
C GLY A 257 -2.13 -40.87 -24.75
N LEU A 258 -3.05 -40.01 -24.28
CA LEU A 258 -2.71 -38.67 -23.76
C LEU A 258 -1.75 -38.71 -22.57
N LEU A 259 -1.60 -39.86 -21.90
CA LEU A 259 -0.62 -40.03 -20.81
C LEU A 259 0.79 -39.56 -21.22
N SER A 260 1.22 -39.83 -22.46
CA SER A 260 2.54 -39.43 -22.94
C SER A 260 2.73 -37.90 -22.97
N PRO A 261 1.91 -37.12 -23.70
CA PRO A 261 2.05 -35.66 -23.67
C PRO A 261 1.73 -35.04 -22.30
N ILE A 262 0.85 -35.64 -21.49
CA ILE A 262 0.59 -35.16 -20.12
C ILE A 262 1.85 -35.27 -19.27
N TYR A 263 2.50 -36.43 -19.31
CA TYR A 263 3.76 -36.66 -18.60
C TYR A 263 4.88 -35.75 -19.11
N THR A 264 4.91 -35.49 -20.43
CA THR A 264 5.92 -34.63 -21.05
C THR A 264 5.81 -33.18 -20.60
N LEU A 265 4.59 -32.63 -20.54
CA LEU A 265 4.37 -31.18 -20.40
C LEU A 265 4.18 -30.71 -18.95
N ILE A 266 4.21 -31.61 -17.97
CA ILE A 266 4.09 -31.26 -16.55
C ILE A 266 5.43 -30.74 -15.99
N GLY A 267 5.39 -29.97 -14.89
CA GLY A 267 6.57 -29.65 -14.09
C GLY A 267 7.14 -28.23 -14.22
N ALA A 268 6.53 -27.32 -15.00
CA ALA A 268 6.97 -25.92 -15.05
C ALA A 268 6.91 -25.22 -13.69
N ASP A 269 6.03 -25.70 -12.80
CA ASP A 269 5.86 -25.24 -11.42
C ASP A 269 6.98 -25.72 -10.48
N SER A 270 7.91 -26.56 -10.94
CA SER A 270 9.11 -26.92 -10.17
C SER A 270 9.86 -25.70 -9.62
N ALA A 271 9.95 -24.63 -10.42
CA ALA A 271 10.57 -23.37 -10.03
C ALA A 271 9.86 -22.69 -8.83
N VAL A 272 8.58 -23.01 -8.56
CA VAL A 272 7.84 -22.49 -7.40
C VAL A 272 8.49 -22.97 -6.12
N HIS A 273 8.94 -24.22 -6.08
CA HIS A 273 9.58 -24.78 -4.90
C HIS A 273 10.95 -24.16 -4.61
N MET A 274 11.51 -23.43 -5.57
CA MET A 274 12.75 -22.65 -5.45
C MET A 274 12.52 -21.17 -5.11
N SER A 275 11.28 -20.73 -4.88
CA SER A 275 10.97 -19.30 -4.76
C SER A 275 11.70 -18.56 -3.64
N GLU A 276 12.01 -19.24 -2.52
CA GLU A 276 12.78 -18.65 -1.42
C GLU A 276 14.26 -18.39 -1.79
N GLU A 277 14.74 -18.94 -2.91
CA GLU A 277 16.09 -18.76 -3.49
C GLU A 277 16.09 -17.87 -4.76
N ILE A 278 14.93 -17.41 -5.21
CA ILE A 278 14.77 -16.52 -6.38
C ILE A 278 14.76 -15.07 -5.92
N LYS A 279 15.57 -14.22 -6.56
CA LYS A 279 15.50 -12.77 -6.36
C LYS A 279 14.29 -12.19 -7.08
N ASP A 280 13.52 -11.34 -6.40
CA ASP A 280 12.32 -10.70 -6.93
C ASP A 280 11.25 -11.72 -7.36
N ALA A 281 10.97 -12.68 -6.47
CA ALA A 281 10.30 -13.94 -6.82
C ALA A 281 8.90 -13.74 -7.41
N SER A 282 8.07 -12.84 -6.87
CA SER A 282 6.69 -12.67 -7.36
C SER A 282 6.55 -12.07 -8.76
N ILE A 283 7.65 -11.65 -9.42
CA ILE A 283 7.64 -11.27 -10.85
C ILE A 283 8.53 -12.18 -11.71
N VAL A 284 9.63 -12.69 -11.17
CA VAL A 284 10.54 -13.58 -11.90
C VAL A 284 9.89 -14.94 -12.13
N LEU A 285 9.25 -15.51 -11.10
CA LEU A 285 8.67 -16.84 -11.14
C LEU A 285 7.50 -16.95 -12.15
N PRO A 286 6.50 -16.05 -12.17
CA PRO A 286 5.42 -16.09 -13.16
C PRO A 286 5.94 -16.00 -14.60
N LYS A 287 6.93 -15.13 -14.86
CA LYS A 287 7.52 -14.98 -16.18
C LYS A 287 8.28 -16.25 -16.61
N ALA A 288 9.05 -16.84 -15.70
CA ALA A 288 9.81 -18.05 -15.99
C ALA A 288 8.89 -19.23 -16.31
N ILE A 289 7.81 -19.43 -15.54
CA ILE A 289 6.81 -20.48 -15.79
C ILE A 289 6.19 -20.33 -17.18
N MET A 290 5.72 -19.13 -17.53
CA MET A 290 5.06 -18.89 -18.82
C MET A 290 6.02 -19.04 -20.01
N TRP A 291 7.24 -18.53 -19.91
CA TRP A 291 8.23 -18.68 -20.98
C TRP A 291 8.70 -20.13 -21.12
N ALA A 292 8.87 -20.87 -20.01
CA ALA A 292 9.18 -22.29 -20.05
C ALA A 292 8.08 -23.07 -20.77
N ALA A 293 6.80 -22.83 -20.43
CA ALA A 293 5.66 -23.48 -21.07
C ALA A 293 5.62 -23.27 -22.60
N VAL A 294 5.94 -22.05 -23.06
CA VAL A 294 5.96 -21.73 -24.50
C VAL A 294 7.17 -22.35 -25.19
N MET A 295 8.37 -22.16 -24.64
CA MET A 295 9.62 -22.67 -25.23
C MET A 295 9.62 -24.19 -25.31
N ASN A 296 9.35 -24.87 -24.20
CA ASN A 296 9.37 -26.32 -24.17
C ASN A 296 8.17 -26.95 -24.89
N GLY A 297 7.00 -26.31 -24.83
CA GLY A 297 5.86 -26.73 -25.63
C GLY A 297 6.19 -26.75 -27.13
N SER A 298 6.79 -25.67 -27.63
CA SER A 298 7.18 -25.56 -29.05
C SER A 298 8.30 -26.52 -29.45
N LEU A 299 9.38 -26.63 -28.66
CA LEU A 299 10.48 -27.56 -28.94
C LEU A 299 9.99 -29.01 -29.01
N GLY A 300 9.20 -29.45 -28.01
CA GLY A 300 8.67 -30.80 -28.00
C GLY A 300 7.67 -31.04 -29.13
N PHE A 301 6.86 -30.04 -29.53
CA PHE A 301 5.94 -30.19 -30.66
C PHE A 301 6.67 -30.39 -31.98
N VAL A 302 7.72 -29.61 -32.24
CA VAL A 302 8.57 -29.78 -33.44
C VAL A 302 9.26 -31.14 -33.43
N MET A 303 9.76 -31.59 -32.28
CA MET A 303 10.38 -32.91 -32.16
C MET A 303 9.38 -34.04 -32.37
N VAL A 304 8.17 -33.95 -31.81
CA VAL A 304 7.10 -34.95 -32.01
C VAL A 304 6.72 -35.07 -33.48
N ILE A 305 6.53 -33.95 -34.17
CA ILE A 305 6.25 -33.96 -35.62
C ILE A 305 7.41 -34.63 -36.37
N THR A 306 8.65 -34.22 -36.06
CA THR A 306 9.85 -34.80 -36.69
C THR A 306 9.92 -36.30 -36.47
N PHE A 307 9.74 -36.73 -35.22
CA PHE A 307 9.77 -38.13 -34.82
C PHE A 307 8.73 -38.95 -35.59
N CYS A 308 7.49 -38.46 -35.69
CA CYS A 308 6.44 -39.13 -36.46
C CYS A 308 6.77 -39.20 -37.96
N PHE A 309 7.40 -38.17 -38.54
CA PHE A 309 7.86 -38.20 -39.93
C PHE A 309 8.98 -39.21 -40.17
N THR A 310 9.84 -39.45 -39.18
CA THR A 310 11.00 -40.34 -39.29
C THR A 310 10.78 -41.73 -38.68
N LEU A 311 9.56 -42.03 -38.22
CA LEU A 311 9.24 -43.21 -37.42
C LEU A 311 9.40 -44.52 -38.21
N GLY A 312 8.85 -44.56 -39.44
CA GLY A 312 8.68 -45.80 -40.19
C GLY A 312 7.45 -46.60 -39.72
N ASN A 313 7.54 -47.93 -39.72
CA ASN A 313 6.46 -48.81 -39.27
C ASN A 313 6.31 -48.76 -37.73
N ILE A 314 5.10 -48.49 -37.25
CA ILE A 314 4.85 -48.30 -35.81
C ILE A 314 5.14 -49.56 -34.99
N LEU A 315 4.79 -50.75 -35.48
CA LEU A 315 4.93 -52.00 -34.73
C LEU A 315 6.39 -52.40 -34.57
N ASP A 316 7.19 -52.31 -35.64
CA ASP A 316 8.62 -52.62 -35.61
C ASP A 316 9.39 -51.74 -34.61
N ILE A 317 8.92 -50.52 -34.40
CA ILE A 317 9.53 -49.56 -33.50
C ILE A 317 9.10 -49.77 -32.04
N ILE A 318 7.81 -50.04 -31.78
CA ILE A 318 7.30 -50.29 -30.42
C ILE A 318 7.87 -51.60 -29.86
N ASP A 319 8.03 -52.63 -30.72
CA ASP A 319 8.54 -53.95 -30.32
C ASP A 319 10.09 -54.00 -30.31
N SER A 320 10.78 -52.85 -30.41
CA SER A 320 12.24 -52.81 -30.40
C SER A 320 12.82 -53.41 -29.10
N PRO A 321 13.84 -54.28 -29.19
CA PRO A 321 14.52 -54.85 -28.03
C PRO A 321 15.15 -53.81 -27.09
N THR A 322 15.40 -52.59 -27.59
CA THR A 322 15.97 -51.49 -26.80
C THR A 322 15.01 -50.97 -25.73
N GLY A 323 13.72 -51.29 -25.83
CA GLY A 323 12.66 -50.80 -24.93
C GLY A 323 12.23 -49.36 -25.17
N TYR A 324 12.89 -48.64 -26.09
CA TYR A 324 12.60 -47.24 -26.41
C TYR A 324 12.48 -47.02 -27.92
N PRO A 325 11.27 -46.70 -28.43
CA PRO A 325 11.00 -46.40 -29.83
C PRO A 325 12.04 -45.49 -30.51
N PHE A 326 12.44 -44.42 -29.82
CA PHE A 326 13.31 -43.42 -30.42
C PHE A 326 14.75 -43.91 -30.66
N ILE A 327 15.25 -44.85 -29.84
CA ILE A 327 16.60 -45.42 -30.04
C ILE A 327 16.61 -46.19 -31.37
N GLN A 328 15.56 -46.97 -31.63
CA GLN A 328 15.41 -47.68 -32.89
C GLN A 328 15.26 -46.72 -34.08
N VAL A 329 14.50 -45.63 -33.94
CA VAL A 329 14.39 -44.60 -34.98
C VAL A 329 15.72 -43.94 -35.27
N PHE A 330 16.52 -43.62 -34.24
CA PHE A 330 17.86 -43.05 -34.42
C PHE A 330 18.78 -44.03 -35.15
N PHE A 331 18.69 -45.33 -34.84
CA PHE A 331 19.42 -46.36 -35.56
C PHE A 331 18.95 -46.48 -37.02
N ASN A 332 17.64 -46.48 -37.25
CA ASN A 332 17.08 -46.56 -38.59
C ASN A 332 17.47 -45.34 -39.45
N ALA A 333 17.59 -44.15 -38.84
CA ALA A 333 18.03 -42.94 -39.51
C ALA A 333 19.54 -42.93 -39.79
N THR A 334 20.36 -43.26 -38.80
CA THR A 334 21.82 -43.13 -38.90
C THR A 334 22.51 -44.35 -39.50
N GLN A 335 21.87 -45.53 -39.45
CA GLN A 335 22.45 -46.84 -39.77
C GLN A 335 23.81 -47.07 -39.07
N SER A 336 23.99 -46.47 -37.88
CA SER A 336 25.26 -46.45 -37.17
C SER A 336 25.05 -46.56 -35.66
N TYR A 337 25.69 -47.58 -35.06
CA TYR A 337 25.72 -47.76 -33.61
C TYR A 337 26.33 -46.55 -32.90
N ALA A 338 27.43 -46.02 -33.42
CA ALA A 338 28.10 -44.85 -32.85
C ALA A 338 27.24 -43.59 -32.97
N GLY A 339 26.65 -43.33 -34.15
CA GLY A 339 25.76 -42.19 -34.37
C GLY A 339 24.54 -42.21 -33.44
N THR A 340 23.88 -43.37 -33.36
CA THR A 340 22.75 -43.61 -32.46
C THR A 340 23.12 -43.42 -30.99
N SER A 341 24.27 -43.95 -30.59
CA SER A 341 24.74 -43.84 -29.21
C SER A 341 25.08 -42.39 -28.83
N ILE A 342 25.68 -41.61 -29.74
CA ILE A 342 25.96 -40.18 -29.53
C ILE A 342 24.66 -39.41 -29.38
N MET A 343 23.70 -39.58 -30.29
CA MET A 343 22.40 -38.91 -30.23
C MET A 343 21.64 -39.25 -28.95
N THR A 344 21.62 -40.53 -28.55
CA THR A 344 20.96 -40.98 -27.32
C THR A 344 21.69 -40.47 -26.07
N SER A 345 23.02 -40.36 -26.09
CA SER A 345 23.80 -39.83 -24.97
C SER A 345 23.47 -38.36 -24.67
N ILE A 346 23.09 -37.57 -25.69
CA ILE A 346 22.61 -36.20 -25.49
C ILE A 346 21.36 -36.19 -24.60
N LEU A 347 20.39 -37.08 -24.88
CA LEU A 347 19.19 -37.21 -24.05
C LEU A 347 19.55 -37.69 -22.64
N ILE A 348 20.46 -38.66 -22.48
CA ILE A 348 20.91 -39.13 -21.16
C ILE A 348 21.49 -37.96 -20.34
N VAL A 349 22.32 -37.11 -20.94
CA VAL A 349 22.91 -35.94 -20.26
C VAL A 349 21.83 -34.92 -19.88
N ASN A 350 20.88 -34.62 -20.77
CA ASN A 350 19.81 -33.67 -20.49
C ASN A 350 18.87 -34.17 -19.39
N ILE A 351 18.40 -35.42 -19.46
CA ILE A 351 17.52 -35.97 -18.42
C ILE A 351 18.26 -36.15 -17.09
N THR A 352 19.56 -36.48 -17.09
CA THR A 352 20.36 -36.49 -15.85
C THR A 352 20.38 -35.09 -15.23
N SER A 353 20.47 -34.04 -16.05
CA SER A 353 20.39 -32.66 -15.59
C SER A 353 18.99 -32.33 -15.05
N ALA A 354 17.91 -32.79 -15.71
CA ALA A 354 16.55 -32.71 -15.19
C ALA A 354 16.39 -33.40 -13.82
N CYS A 355 17.07 -34.55 -13.61
CA CYS A 355 17.10 -35.24 -12.32
C CYS A 355 17.79 -34.40 -11.23
N ILE A 356 18.87 -33.68 -11.56
CA ILE A 356 19.52 -32.74 -10.64
C ILE A 356 18.55 -31.63 -10.21
N SER A 357 17.86 -31.00 -11.16
CA SER A 357 16.87 -29.96 -10.89
C SER A 357 15.66 -30.50 -10.11
N THR A 358 15.26 -31.74 -10.39
CA THR A 358 14.16 -32.42 -9.68
C THR A 358 14.53 -32.67 -8.21
N VAL A 359 15.75 -33.13 -7.92
CA VAL A 359 16.23 -33.27 -6.52
C VAL A 359 16.16 -31.94 -5.77
N ALA A 360 16.53 -30.82 -6.41
CA ALA A 360 16.39 -29.50 -5.82
C ALA A 360 14.92 -29.22 -5.48
N THR A 361 14.02 -29.38 -6.45
CA THR A 361 12.57 -29.18 -6.26
C THR A 361 11.98 -30.04 -5.13
N VAL A 362 12.20 -31.36 -5.19
CA VAL A 362 11.63 -32.33 -4.25
C VAL A 362 12.12 -32.07 -2.82
N SER A 363 13.41 -31.75 -2.65
CA SER A 363 13.98 -31.47 -1.33
C SER A 363 13.38 -30.21 -0.71
N ARG A 364 13.15 -29.13 -1.47
CA ARG A 364 12.55 -27.89 -0.95
C ARG A 364 11.08 -28.06 -0.64
N GLN A 365 10.34 -28.77 -1.51
CA GLN A 365 8.93 -29.06 -1.29
C GLN A 365 8.74 -29.91 -0.01
N THR A 366 9.52 -30.99 0.13
CA THR A 366 9.48 -31.90 1.30
C THR A 366 9.88 -31.16 2.57
N TRP A 367 10.95 -30.36 2.50
CA TRP A 367 11.42 -29.53 3.61
C TRP A 367 10.37 -28.51 4.05
N SER A 368 9.74 -27.81 3.11
CA SER A 368 8.76 -26.76 3.42
C SER A 368 7.54 -27.34 4.14
N PHE A 369 7.02 -28.48 3.67
CA PHE A 369 5.90 -29.15 4.33
C PHE A 369 6.28 -29.72 5.71
N ALA A 370 7.49 -30.26 5.87
CA ALA A 370 8.01 -30.66 7.18
C ALA A 370 8.19 -29.48 8.14
N ARG A 371 8.59 -28.31 7.65
CA ARG A 371 8.74 -27.08 8.45
C ARG A 371 7.42 -26.63 9.07
N ASP A 372 6.30 -26.95 8.41
CA ASP A 372 4.94 -26.70 8.90
C ASP A 372 4.36 -27.86 9.71
N LYS A 373 5.19 -28.84 10.10
CA LYS A 373 4.82 -30.06 10.84
C LYS A 373 3.86 -30.97 10.07
N GLY A 374 3.96 -30.95 8.74
CA GLY A 374 3.15 -31.76 7.84
C GLY A 374 3.49 -33.26 7.86
N LEU A 375 4.77 -33.59 8.07
CA LEU A 375 5.31 -34.95 7.93
C LEU A 375 5.68 -35.60 9.27
N PRO A 376 5.76 -36.94 9.34
CA PRO A 376 6.46 -37.61 10.45
C PRO A 376 7.93 -37.16 10.49
N PHE A 377 8.52 -37.14 11.69
CA PHE A 377 9.89 -36.68 11.90
C PHE A 377 10.18 -35.26 11.38
N SER A 378 9.17 -34.39 11.36
CA SER A 378 9.26 -33.01 10.86
C SER A 378 10.44 -32.21 11.43
N ASN A 379 10.80 -32.41 12.70
CA ASN A 379 11.95 -31.73 13.33
C ASN A 379 13.29 -32.10 12.68
N PHE A 380 13.44 -33.36 12.23
CA PHE A 380 14.64 -33.80 11.52
C PHE A 380 14.63 -33.30 10.07
N ILE A 381 13.52 -33.49 9.36
CA ILE A 381 13.41 -33.18 7.93
C ILE A 381 13.51 -31.66 7.67
N SER A 382 12.93 -30.84 8.54
CA SER A 382 12.92 -29.37 8.39
C SER A 382 14.20 -28.67 8.84
N HIS A 383 15.11 -29.39 9.51
CA HIS A 383 16.32 -28.79 10.06
C HIS A 383 17.31 -28.41 8.94
N VAL A 384 17.76 -27.15 8.96
CA VAL A 384 18.82 -26.62 8.09
C VAL A 384 19.99 -26.20 8.98
N LYS A 385 21.17 -26.79 8.75
CA LYS A 385 22.38 -26.48 9.53
C LYS A 385 22.84 -25.04 9.24
N PRO A 386 23.19 -24.23 10.27
CA PRO A 386 23.75 -22.90 10.05
C PRO A 386 24.97 -22.92 9.11
N GLY A 387 25.00 -22.01 8.13
CA GLY A 387 26.04 -21.92 7.10
C GLY A 387 25.86 -22.84 5.87
N TRP A 388 24.90 -23.76 5.92
CA TRP A 388 24.49 -24.57 4.76
C TRP A 388 23.29 -23.92 4.06
N ASN A 389 23.37 -23.81 2.73
CA ASN A 389 22.32 -23.20 1.91
C ASN A 389 21.32 -24.23 1.35
N ILE A 390 21.25 -25.43 1.95
CA ILE A 390 20.40 -26.54 1.47
C ILE A 390 19.81 -27.33 2.65
N PRO A 391 18.57 -27.87 2.51
CA PRO A 391 17.98 -28.75 3.50
C PRO A 391 18.51 -30.18 3.34
N LEU A 392 19.74 -30.44 3.79
CA LEU A 392 20.43 -31.73 3.59
C LEU A 392 19.62 -32.94 4.08
N ASN A 393 18.93 -32.83 5.22
CA ASN A 393 18.12 -33.93 5.76
C ASN A 393 16.97 -34.30 4.80
N ALA A 394 16.31 -33.32 4.20
CA ALA A 394 15.28 -33.56 3.19
C ALA A 394 15.86 -34.20 1.92
N VAL A 395 17.07 -33.79 1.50
CA VAL A 395 17.79 -34.40 0.37
C VAL A 395 18.08 -35.89 0.63
N LEU A 396 18.56 -36.24 1.83
CA LEU A 396 18.84 -37.64 2.19
C LEU A 396 17.57 -38.49 2.29
N VAL A 397 16.47 -37.93 2.79
CA VAL A 397 15.16 -38.61 2.81
C VAL A 397 14.67 -38.89 1.40
N THR A 398 14.82 -37.93 0.48
CA THR A 398 14.51 -38.13 -0.95
C THR A 398 15.34 -39.27 -1.55
N PHE A 399 16.65 -39.32 -1.28
CA PHE A 399 17.50 -40.43 -1.75
C PHE A 399 17.00 -41.79 -1.25
N LEU A 400 16.65 -41.89 0.03
CA LEU A 400 16.12 -43.12 0.62
C LEU A 400 14.80 -43.52 -0.05
N ILE A 401 13.86 -42.59 -0.22
CA ILE A 401 12.55 -42.86 -0.84
C ILE A 401 12.74 -43.34 -2.28
N THR A 402 13.54 -42.63 -3.09
CA THR A 402 13.80 -43.03 -4.48
C THR A 402 14.46 -44.41 -4.57
N THR A 403 15.39 -44.72 -3.67
CA THR A 403 16.02 -46.04 -3.59
C THR A 403 15.01 -47.12 -3.23
N LEU A 404 14.11 -46.89 -2.27
CA LEU A 404 13.10 -47.87 -1.90
C LEU A 404 12.06 -48.08 -3.01
N LEU A 405 11.66 -47.01 -3.70
CA LEU A 405 10.75 -47.11 -4.84
C LEU A 405 11.38 -47.85 -6.03
N SER A 406 12.68 -47.69 -6.28
CA SER A 406 13.35 -48.39 -7.39
C SER A 406 13.48 -49.91 -7.17
N LEU A 407 13.38 -50.39 -5.94
CA LEU A 407 13.33 -51.84 -5.64
C LEU A 407 12.07 -52.51 -6.19
N ILE A 408 10.97 -51.77 -6.40
CA ILE A 408 9.73 -52.30 -6.98
C ILE A 408 9.99 -52.89 -8.37
N ASN A 409 10.89 -52.30 -9.13
CA ASN A 409 11.24 -52.75 -10.48
C ASN A 409 11.77 -54.19 -10.49
N ILE A 410 12.47 -54.64 -9.44
CA ILE A 410 12.97 -56.02 -9.32
C ILE A 410 11.82 -57.03 -9.43
N GLY A 411 10.68 -56.74 -8.78
CA GLY A 411 9.50 -57.60 -8.82
C GLY A 411 8.64 -57.39 -10.05
N SER A 412 8.44 -56.15 -10.49
CA SER A 412 7.66 -55.84 -11.70
C SER A 412 7.99 -54.45 -12.25
N HIS A 413 8.46 -54.42 -13.49
CA HIS A 413 8.65 -53.17 -14.25
C HIS A 413 7.32 -52.45 -14.51
N VAL A 414 6.20 -53.18 -14.64
CA VAL A 414 4.88 -52.57 -14.83
C VAL A 414 4.41 -51.88 -13.55
N ALA A 415 4.64 -52.50 -12.40
CA ALA A 415 4.36 -51.87 -11.11
C ALA A 415 5.22 -50.60 -10.92
N PHE A 416 6.46 -50.60 -11.41
CA PHE A 416 7.30 -49.41 -11.41
C PHE A 416 6.80 -48.32 -12.39
N ASN A 417 6.39 -48.67 -13.61
CA ASN A 417 5.83 -47.70 -14.57
C ASN A 417 4.60 -46.95 -14.02
N ALA A 418 3.81 -47.62 -13.15
CA ALA A 418 2.70 -46.98 -12.45
C ALA A 418 3.14 -45.86 -11.49
N ILE A 419 4.42 -45.76 -11.12
CA ILE A 419 4.99 -44.65 -10.34
C ILE A 419 5.05 -43.37 -11.18
N GLY A 420 5.27 -43.47 -12.50
CA GLY A 420 5.24 -42.32 -13.41
C GLY A 420 3.83 -41.71 -13.53
N SER A 421 2.81 -42.55 -13.73
CA SER A 421 1.41 -42.11 -13.74
C SER A 421 0.95 -41.63 -12.34
N LEU A 422 1.47 -42.22 -11.27
CA LEU A 422 1.27 -41.75 -9.89
C LEU A 422 1.81 -40.33 -9.68
N ALA A 423 3.03 -40.04 -10.16
CA ALA A 423 3.61 -38.70 -10.08
C ALA A 423 2.72 -37.66 -10.76
N VAL A 424 2.27 -37.96 -11.98
CA VAL A 424 1.37 -37.10 -12.75
C VAL A 424 0.03 -36.91 -12.01
N SER A 425 -0.65 -38.00 -11.64
CA SER A 425 -1.98 -37.91 -11.01
C SER A 425 -1.93 -37.15 -9.68
N ALA A 426 -0.85 -37.28 -8.91
CA ALA A 426 -0.65 -36.54 -7.68
C ALA A 426 -0.45 -35.05 -7.93
N LEU A 427 0.46 -34.66 -8.85
CA LEU A 427 0.66 -33.25 -9.18
C LEU A 427 -0.61 -32.60 -9.76
N LEU A 428 -1.29 -33.27 -10.69
CA LEU A 428 -2.56 -32.79 -11.25
C LEU A 428 -3.65 -32.61 -10.18
N ALA A 429 -3.75 -33.51 -9.21
CA ALA A 429 -4.67 -33.35 -8.08
C ALA A 429 -4.34 -32.12 -7.23
N THR A 430 -3.05 -31.84 -6.98
CA THR A 430 -2.65 -30.61 -6.26
C THR A 430 -3.07 -29.35 -7.00
N TYR A 431 -2.93 -29.32 -8.33
CA TYR A 431 -3.34 -28.18 -9.16
C TYR A 431 -4.86 -27.97 -9.08
N MET A 432 -5.62 -29.04 -9.32
CA MET A 432 -7.08 -29.00 -9.33
C MET A 432 -7.65 -28.48 -8.00
N ILE A 433 -7.20 -29.02 -6.87
CA ILE A 433 -7.66 -28.59 -5.54
C ILE A 433 -7.30 -27.12 -5.28
N SER A 434 -6.09 -26.71 -5.63
CA SER A 434 -5.62 -25.34 -5.42
C SER A 434 -6.39 -24.33 -6.28
N PHE A 435 -6.70 -24.70 -7.53
CA PHE A 435 -7.45 -23.84 -8.46
C PHE A 435 -8.91 -23.71 -8.03
N VAL A 436 -9.54 -24.80 -7.55
CA VAL A 436 -10.89 -24.76 -6.98
C VAL A 436 -10.94 -23.82 -5.77
N CYS A 437 -9.95 -23.86 -4.88
CA CYS A 437 -9.88 -22.92 -3.75
C CYS A 437 -9.79 -21.46 -4.23
N LEU A 438 -8.95 -21.19 -5.25
CA LEU A 438 -8.84 -19.86 -5.84
C LEU A 438 -10.13 -19.40 -6.52
N ILE A 439 -10.84 -20.30 -7.22
CA ILE A 439 -12.14 -20.01 -7.85
C ILE A 439 -13.18 -19.69 -6.78
N ILE A 440 -13.28 -20.50 -5.72
CA ILE A 440 -14.21 -20.25 -4.61
C ILE A 440 -13.95 -18.85 -4.03
N ARG A 441 -12.69 -18.51 -3.72
CA ARG A 441 -12.33 -17.19 -3.16
C ARG A 441 -12.68 -16.03 -4.10
N ARG A 442 -12.54 -16.22 -5.42
CA ARG A 442 -12.97 -15.22 -6.43
C ARG A 442 -14.49 -15.07 -6.49
N LEU A 443 -15.24 -16.15 -6.32
CA LEU A 443 -16.71 -16.14 -6.36
C LEU A 443 -17.33 -15.63 -5.06
N THR A 444 -16.68 -15.79 -3.91
CA THR A 444 -17.15 -15.26 -2.61
C THR A 444 -16.91 -13.76 -2.43
N GLY A 445 -16.10 -13.14 -3.30
CA GLY A 445 -15.79 -11.70 -3.24
C GLY A 445 -14.69 -11.34 -2.25
N ASP A 446 -14.03 -12.32 -1.63
CA ASP A 446 -12.91 -12.07 -0.73
C ASP A 446 -11.70 -11.51 -1.51
N PRO A 447 -11.00 -10.49 -0.99
CA PRO A 447 -9.85 -9.92 -1.67
C PRO A 447 -8.74 -10.98 -1.82
N LEU A 448 -8.18 -11.07 -3.02
CA LEU A 448 -6.99 -11.87 -3.30
C LEU A 448 -5.74 -11.15 -2.75
N PRO A 449 -4.70 -11.89 -2.34
CA PRO A 449 -3.42 -11.28 -1.98
C PRO A 449 -2.86 -10.39 -3.11
N PRO A 450 -2.07 -9.36 -2.76
CA PRO A 450 -1.36 -8.55 -3.74
C PRO A 450 -0.56 -9.41 -4.70
N ARG A 451 -0.54 -9.04 -5.99
CA ARG A 451 0.19 -9.77 -7.03
C ARG A 451 0.70 -8.80 -8.07
N ARG A 452 1.95 -9.00 -8.50
CA ARG A 452 2.61 -8.16 -9.50
C ARG A 452 2.42 -8.69 -10.92
N TRP A 453 2.10 -9.97 -11.05
CA TRP A 453 1.65 -10.60 -12.28
C TRP A 453 0.21 -11.09 -12.09
N SER A 454 -0.70 -10.62 -12.95
CA SER A 454 -2.15 -10.79 -12.76
C SER A 454 -2.82 -11.19 -14.07
N LEU A 455 -3.78 -12.11 -13.99
CA LEU A 455 -4.67 -12.45 -15.10
C LEU A 455 -5.81 -11.42 -15.27
N GLY A 456 -5.89 -10.45 -14.36
CA GLY A 456 -6.90 -9.39 -14.39
C GLY A 456 -8.33 -9.96 -14.39
N ARG A 457 -9.19 -9.39 -15.23
CA ARG A 457 -10.59 -9.82 -15.40
C ARG A 457 -10.75 -11.21 -16.03
N TYR A 458 -9.74 -11.69 -16.74
CA TYR A 458 -9.81 -13.00 -17.40
C TYR A 458 -9.48 -14.16 -16.47
N GLY A 459 -8.97 -13.88 -15.25
CA GLY A 459 -8.52 -14.90 -14.31
C GLY A 459 -9.58 -15.94 -13.97
N ILE A 460 -10.84 -15.55 -13.77
CA ILE A 460 -11.91 -16.51 -13.46
C ILE A 460 -12.16 -17.51 -14.59
N PHE A 461 -12.15 -17.06 -15.85
CA PHE A 461 -12.38 -17.92 -17.02
C PHE A 461 -11.21 -18.87 -17.26
N ILE A 462 -9.97 -18.38 -17.10
CA ILE A 462 -8.75 -19.18 -17.23
C ILE A 462 -8.72 -20.27 -16.14
N ASN A 463 -9.03 -19.91 -14.90
CA ASN A 463 -9.03 -20.86 -13.78
C ASN A 463 -10.09 -21.96 -13.97
N ILE A 464 -11.32 -21.60 -14.39
CA ILE A 464 -12.39 -22.57 -14.68
C ILE A 464 -11.98 -23.48 -15.85
N GLY A 465 -11.46 -22.91 -16.93
CA GLY A 465 -10.95 -23.68 -18.08
C GLY A 465 -9.85 -24.66 -17.68
N ALA A 466 -8.91 -24.24 -16.84
CA ALA A 466 -7.86 -25.10 -16.31
C ALA A 466 -8.42 -26.28 -15.50
N VAL A 467 -9.40 -26.05 -14.61
CA VAL A 467 -10.03 -27.12 -13.82
C VAL A 467 -10.82 -28.09 -14.69
N LEU A 468 -11.57 -27.60 -15.69
CA LEU A 468 -12.31 -28.45 -16.63
C LEU A 468 -11.37 -29.36 -17.42
N TYR A 469 -10.29 -28.79 -17.95
CA TYR A 469 -9.24 -29.55 -18.63
C TYR A 469 -8.60 -30.60 -17.70
N LEU A 470 -8.15 -30.17 -16.52
CA LEU A 470 -7.53 -31.05 -15.52
C LEU A 470 -8.44 -32.20 -15.11
N SER A 471 -9.75 -31.96 -14.98
CA SER A 471 -10.74 -32.99 -14.61
C SER A 471 -10.80 -34.12 -15.62
N VAL A 472 -10.67 -33.80 -16.92
CA VAL A 472 -10.66 -34.81 -17.99
C VAL A 472 -9.36 -35.60 -17.95
N VAL A 473 -8.21 -34.92 -18.00
CA VAL A 473 -6.92 -35.60 -18.09
C VAL A 473 -6.58 -36.41 -16.82
N TRP A 474 -7.00 -35.94 -15.65
CA TRP A 474 -6.76 -36.63 -14.38
C TRP A 474 -7.40 -38.03 -14.33
N VAL A 475 -8.59 -38.19 -14.91
CA VAL A 475 -9.29 -39.49 -14.98
C VAL A 475 -8.50 -40.50 -15.83
N PHE A 476 -8.03 -40.08 -17.00
CA PHE A 476 -7.36 -40.98 -17.94
C PHE A 476 -5.95 -41.40 -17.50
N VAL A 477 -5.30 -40.65 -16.61
CA VAL A 477 -3.98 -41.03 -16.04
C VAL A 477 -4.05 -42.31 -15.16
N PHE A 478 -5.25 -42.72 -14.73
CA PHE A 478 -5.45 -43.98 -14.01
C PHE A 478 -5.73 -45.18 -14.90
N PHE A 479 -5.96 -44.97 -16.20
CA PHE A 479 -6.30 -46.06 -17.11
C PHE A 479 -5.08 -46.94 -17.40
N PRO A 480 -5.26 -48.26 -17.59
CA PRO A 480 -4.22 -49.13 -18.11
C PRO A 480 -3.89 -48.78 -19.57
N ILE A 481 -2.72 -49.20 -20.05
CA ILE A 481 -2.33 -48.95 -21.45
C ILE A 481 -3.08 -49.92 -22.39
N GLN A 482 -3.35 -51.15 -21.96
CA GLN A 482 -3.93 -52.18 -22.81
C GLN A 482 -4.98 -53.02 -22.06
N ILE A 483 -5.88 -53.65 -22.82
CA ILE A 483 -6.86 -54.61 -22.34
C ILE A 483 -6.68 -55.98 -23.04
N PRO A 484 -6.98 -57.12 -22.37
CA PRO A 484 -7.58 -57.26 -21.04
C PRO A 484 -6.65 -56.83 -19.90
N VAL A 485 -7.25 -56.35 -18.81
CA VAL A 485 -6.53 -55.90 -17.62
C VAL A 485 -6.13 -57.11 -16.78
N THR A 486 -4.82 -57.36 -16.68
CA THR A 486 -4.20 -58.39 -15.84
C THR A 486 -3.30 -57.71 -14.80
N PRO A 487 -2.78 -58.41 -13.78
CA PRO A 487 -1.79 -57.84 -12.86
C PRO A 487 -0.56 -57.23 -13.56
N GLU A 488 -0.21 -57.77 -14.73
CA GLU A 488 0.92 -57.35 -15.57
C GLU A 488 0.56 -56.22 -16.55
N THR A 489 -0.72 -55.88 -16.75
CA THR A 489 -1.13 -54.77 -17.63
C THR A 489 -1.88 -53.65 -16.89
N MET A 490 -2.19 -53.87 -15.61
CA MET A 490 -2.87 -52.91 -14.75
C MET A 490 -1.99 -51.69 -14.44
N ASN A 491 -2.59 -50.52 -14.53
CA ASN A 491 -2.00 -49.30 -14.00
C ASN A 491 -2.29 -49.21 -12.48
N TRP A 492 -1.31 -49.61 -11.68
CA TRP A 492 -1.42 -49.67 -10.20
C TRP A 492 -1.50 -48.30 -9.51
N ASN A 493 -1.47 -47.20 -10.29
CA ASN A 493 -1.58 -45.83 -9.79
C ASN A 493 -2.77 -45.63 -8.84
N ALA A 494 -3.98 -46.08 -9.22
CA ALA A 494 -5.18 -45.86 -8.40
C ALA A 494 -5.04 -46.42 -6.98
N VAL A 495 -4.42 -47.60 -6.85
CA VAL A 495 -4.17 -48.25 -5.55
C VAL A 495 -3.13 -47.47 -4.76
N MET A 496 -2.00 -47.11 -5.38
CA MET A 496 -0.91 -46.36 -4.70
C MET A 496 -1.34 -44.95 -4.27
N PHE A 497 -2.08 -44.25 -5.14
CA PHE A 497 -2.64 -42.94 -4.83
C PHE A 497 -3.65 -43.05 -3.69
N GLY A 498 -4.61 -43.98 -3.79
CA GLY A 498 -5.63 -44.22 -2.78
C GLY A 498 -5.05 -44.60 -1.42
N SER A 499 -4.10 -45.54 -1.38
CA SER A 499 -3.46 -45.97 -0.13
C SER A 499 -2.71 -44.84 0.55
N THR A 500 -2.00 -44.02 -0.22
CA THR A 500 -1.27 -42.86 0.33
C THR A 500 -2.22 -41.80 0.86
N MET A 501 -3.33 -41.53 0.17
CA MET A 501 -4.32 -40.56 0.63
C MET A 501 -5.09 -41.06 1.86
N ILE A 502 -5.43 -42.35 1.93
CA ILE A 502 -6.00 -42.96 3.14
C ILE A 502 -5.05 -42.80 4.33
N PHE A 503 -3.76 -43.09 4.12
CA PHE A 503 -2.75 -42.89 5.15
C PHE A 503 -2.64 -41.41 5.58
N ALA A 504 -2.56 -40.48 4.63
CA ALA A 504 -2.45 -39.04 4.91
C ALA A 504 -3.66 -38.53 5.70
N VAL A 505 -4.88 -38.93 5.33
CA VAL A 505 -6.11 -38.56 6.03
C VAL A 505 -6.17 -39.20 7.42
N GLY A 506 -5.83 -40.49 7.54
CA GLY A 506 -5.77 -41.18 8.84
C GLY A 506 -4.75 -40.52 9.78
N TYR A 507 -3.56 -40.21 9.28
CA TYR A 507 -2.50 -39.55 10.04
C TYR A 507 -2.87 -38.08 10.39
N TYR A 508 -3.64 -37.38 9.55
CA TYR A 508 -4.21 -36.08 9.91
C TYR A 508 -5.09 -36.17 11.16
N PHE A 509 -6.04 -37.09 11.19
CA PHE A 509 -6.94 -37.21 12.34
C PHE A 509 -6.24 -37.73 13.60
N ALA A 510 -5.23 -38.60 13.45
CA ALA A 510 -4.46 -39.12 14.58
C ALA A 510 -3.50 -38.08 15.18
N VAL A 511 -2.74 -37.38 14.34
CA VAL A 511 -1.60 -36.52 14.73
C VAL A 511 -1.71 -35.12 14.13
N GLY A 512 -1.90 -35.01 12.81
CA GLY A 512 -1.82 -33.75 12.06
C GLY A 512 -2.75 -32.65 12.60
N ARG A 513 -3.99 -32.97 12.98
CA ARG A 513 -4.96 -32.02 13.56
C ARG A 513 -4.48 -31.36 14.86
N LYS A 514 -3.51 -31.97 15.55
CA LYS A 514 -2.92 -31.40 16.78
C LYS A 514 -1.67 -30.59 16.49
N VAL A 515 -0.82 -31.04 15.57
CA VAL A 515 0.54 -30.50 15.39
C VAL A 515 0.76 -29.69 14.13
N TYR A 516 0.03 -29.95 13.04
CA TYR A 516 0.19 -29.25 11.77
C TYR A 516 -0.34 -27.83 11.89
N THR A 517 0.50 -26.84 11.65
CA THR A 517 0.10 -25.43 11.65
C THR A 517 -0.11 -25.02 10.20
N ALA A 518 -1.34 -24.63 9.83
CA ALA A 518 -1.54 -24.09 8.49
C ALA A 518 -0.73 -22.79 8.38
N PRO A 519 -0.02 -22.54 7.26
CA PRO A 519 0.84 -21.35 7.10
C PRO A 519 0.22 -20.02 7.55
N VAL A 520 -1.08 -19.80 7.30
CA VAL A 520 -1.81 -18.57 7.63
C VAL A 520 -2.22 -18.48 9.12
N ASP A 521 -2.18 -19.58 9.89
CA ASP A 521 -2.50 -19.56 11.32
C ASP A 521 -1.48 -18.72 12.13
N LYS A 522 -0.22 -18.60 11.65
CA LYS A 522 0.82 -17.76 12.29
C LYS A 522 0.53 -16.27 12.23
N LEU A 523 -0.13 -15.79 11.17
CA LEU A 523 -0.54 -14.39 11.13
C LEU A 523 -1.66 -14.15 12.15
N SER A 524 -2.59 -15.09 12.30
CA SER A 524 -3.72 -14.93 13.22
C SER A 524 -3.30 -14.92 14.69
N GLU A 525 -2.39 -15.79 15.14
CA GLU A 525 -1.95 -15.83 16.55
C GLU A 525 -1.08 -14.62 16.92
N VAL A 526 -0.21 -14.16 16.00
CA VAL A 526 0.56 -12.92 16.20
C VAL A 526 -0.37 -11.72 16.18
N LEU A 527 -1.35 -11.66 15.29
CA LEU A 527 -2.35 -10.59 15.27
C LEU A 527 -3.23 -10.60 16.51
N TRP A 528 -3.63 -11.77 17.03
CA TRP A 528 -4.37 -11.87 18.29
C TRP A 528 -3.49 -11.47 19.48
N THR A 529 -2.23 -11.89 19.53
CA THR A 529 -1.31 -11.50 20.61
C THR A 529 -1.02 -9.99 20.57
N VAL A 530 -0.75 -9.44 19.38
CA VAL A 530 -0.59 -7.99 19.18
C VAL A 530 -1.89 -7.26 19.53
N LEU A 531 -3.05 -7.79 19.16
CA LEU A 531 -4.34 -7.20 19.51
C LEU A 531 -4.58 -7.25 21.03
N PHE A 532 -4.28 -8.36 21.71
CA PHE A 532 -4.44 -8.46 23.16
C PHE A 532 -3.44 -7.60 23.92
N VAL A 533 -2.19 -7.52 23.47
CA VAL A 533 -1.18 -6.60 24.02
C VAL A 533 -1.58 -5.15 23.78
N TRP A 534 -2.09 -4.84 22.59
CA TRP A 534 -2.57 -3.50 22.24
C TRP A 534 -3.82 -3.11 23.03
N LEU A 535 -4.80 -4.01 23.17
CA LEU A 535 -5.99 -3.82 24.00
C LEU A 535 -5.62 -3.72 25.49
N GLY A 536 -4.69 -4.54 25.97
CA GLY A 536 -4.20 -4.52 27.34
C GLY A 536 -3.42 -3.24 27.67
N PHE A 537 -2.56 -2.79 26.75
CA PHE A 537 -1.87 -1.50 26.83
C PHE A 537 -2.87 -0.33 26.82
N GLY A 538 -3.86 -0.37 25.92
CA GLY A 538 -4.95 0.61 25.87
C GLY A 538 -5.75 0.66 27.18
N ALA A 539 -6.12 -0.50 27.73
CA ALA A 539 -6.82 -0.59 29.02
C ALA A 539 -5.98 -0.05 30.19
N THR A 540 -4.69 -0.37 30.22
CA THR A 540 -3.76 0.12 31.27
C THR A 540 -3.61 1.65 31.21
N HIS A 541 -3.48 2.22 30.01
CA HIS A 541 -3.45 3.67 29.83
C HIS A 541 -4.75 4.36 30.24
N LEU A 542 -5.91 3.77 29.91
CA LEU A 542 -7.22 4.28 30.35
C LEU A 542 -7.30 4.30 31.89
N LEU A 543 -6.91 3.22 32.56
CA LEU A 543 -6.89 3.13 34.02
C LEU A 543 -5.90 4.13 34.64
N TYR A 544 -4.69 4.25 34.08
CA TYR A 544 -3.71 5.25 34.51
C TYR A 544 -4.27 6.67 34.40
N ASN A 545 -4.83 7.02 33.25
CA ASN A 545 -5.33 8.36 32.97
C ASN A 545 -6.45 8.80 33.92
N VAL A 546 -7.33 7.87 34.31
CA VAL A 546 -8.45 8.12 35.22
C VAL A 546 -7.99 8.16 36.68
N PHE A 547 -7.20 7.18 37.13
CA PHE A 547 -6.94 6.98 38.57
C PHE A 547 -5.61 7.52 39.07
N PHE A 548 -4.60 7.66 38.19
CA PHE A 548 -3.21 7.91 38.59
C PHE A 548 -2.59 9.15 37.95
N HIS A 549 -3.12 9.63 36.82
CA HIS A 549 -2.58 10.81 36.15
C HIS A 549 -2.57 12.05 37.06
N PRO A 550 -1.51 12.89 37.03
CA PRO A 550 -1.40 14.07 37.89
C PRO A 550 -2.60 15.01 37.80
N LEU A 551 -3.20 15.12 36.60
CA LEU A 551 -4.35 15.97 36.36
C LEU A 551 -5.70 15.40 36.86
N LYS A 552 -5.74 14.23 37.49
CA LYS A 552 -6.99 13.65 38.02
C LYS A 552 -7.68 14.53 39.08
N ALA A 553 -6.92 15.42 39.72
CA ALA A 553 -7.43 16.36 40.71
C ALA A 553 -8.31 17.46 40.11
N TYR A 554 -8.21 17.71 38.80
CA TYR A 554 -9.02 18.72 38.11
C TYR A 554 -10.35 18.12 37.63
N PRO A 555 -11.47 18.83 37.79
CA PRO A 555 -12.78 18.34 37.41
C PRO A 555 -12.95 18.29 35.89
N GLY A 556 -13.85 17.44 35.40
CA GLY A 556 -14.17 17.32 33.98
C GLY A 556 -14.83 15.97 33.65
N PRO A 557 -15.26 15.76 32.39
CA PRO A 557 -15.84 14.48 31.99
C PRO A 557 -14.83 13.34 32.15
N LEU A 558 -15.23 12.25 32.81
CA LEU A 558 -14.35 11.07 32.99
C LEU A 558 -13.82 10.53 31.65
N ALA A 559 -14.67 10.51 30.61
CA ALA A 559 -14.28 10.09 29.28
C ALA A 559 -13.19 11.00 28.66
N ALA A 560 -13.26 12.31 28.89
CA ALA A 560 -12.26 13.28 28.45
C ALA A 560 -10.92 13.04 29.16
N GLY A 561 -10.96 12.83 30.47
CA GLY A 561 -9.77 12.49 31.26
C GLY A 561 -9.17 11.13 30.91
N ALA A 562 -9.97 10.16 30.47
CA ALA A 562 -9.52 8.82 30.13
C ALA A 562 -8.80 8.78 28.77
N THR A 563 -9.35 9.44 27.74
CA THR A 563 -8.86 9.29 26.36
C THR A 563 -9.21 10.45 25.45
N ILE A 564 -8.35 10.69 24.45
CA ILE A 564 -8.57 11.69 23.40
C ILE A 564 -9.77 11.33 22.49
N TRP A 565 -10.19 10.06 22.45
CA TRP A 565 -11.35 9.61 21.67
C TRP A 565 -12.65 10.35 22.05
N TRP A 566 -12.73 10.92 23.25
CA TRP A 566 -13.85 11.77 23.63
C TRP A 566 -13.93 13.05 22.78
N LYS A 567 -12.81 13.76 22.54
CA LYS A 567 -12.78 14.94 21.65
C LYS A 567 -13.04 14.53 20.20
N ILE A 568 -12.50 13.39 19.76
CA ILE A 568 -12.77 12.83 18.41
C ILE A 568 -14.27 12.58 18.23
N TYR A 569 -14.91 11.95 19.22
CA TYR A 569 -16.35 11.69 19.17
C TYR A 569 -17.17 12.99 19.07
N ILE A 570 -16.77 14.04 19.78
CA ILE A 570 -17.45 15.35 19.73
C ILE A 570 -17.23 16.04 18.39
N GLU A 571 -15.97 16.29 18.02
CA GLU A 571 -15.61 17.16 16.90
C GLU A 571 -15.82 16.46 15.54
N VAL A 572 -15.57 15.15 15.45
CA VAL A 572 -15.61 14.37 14.20
C VAL A 572 -16.93 13.61 14.03
N ILE A 573 -17.37 12.88 15.06
CA ILE A 573 -18.55 11.99 14.93
C ILE A 573 -19.85 12.74 15.15
N LYS A 574 -19.99 13.46 16.26
CA LYS A 574 -21.16 14.31 16.56
C LYS A 574 -21.17 15.60 15.77
N GLN A 575 -20.00 16.02 15.26
CA GLN A 575 -19.83 17.28 14.56
C GLN A 575 -20.25 18.50 15.39
N GLU A 576 -20.11 18.40 16.70
CA GLU A 576 -20.47 19.45 17.64
C GLU A 576 -19.32 20.45 17.82
N SER A 577 -19.65 21.73 17.94
CA SER A 577 -18.67 22.81 18.16
C SER A 577 -18.02 22.67 19.53
N MET A 578 -16.69 22.53 19.57
CA MET A 578 -15.98 22.32 20.83
C MET A 578 -16.10 23.54 21.75
N THR A 579 -16.16 24.75 21.18
CA THR A 579 -16.43 25.98 21.93
C THR A 579 -17.74 25.90 22.73
N ASP A 580 -18.84 25.38 22.15
CA ASP A 580 -20.12 25.23 22.86
C ASP A 580 -20.05 24.18 23.98
N VAL A 581 -19.32 23.09 23.73
CA VAL A 581 -19.04 22.08 24.74
C VAL A 581 -18.29 22.70 25.91
N LEU A 582 -17.29 23.54 25.66
CA LEU A 582 -16.50 24.20 26.69
C LEU A 582 -17.35 25.15 27.55
N PHE A 583 -18.26 25.93 26.95
CA PHE A 583 -19.23 26.73 27.72
C PHE A 583 -20.06 25.87 28.69
N ARG A 584 -20.58 24.73 28.22
CA ARG A 584 -21.35 23.81 29.08
C ARG A 584 -20.50 23.18 30.17
N LEU A 585 -19.26 22.79 29.85
CA LEU A 585 -18.35 22.18 30.81
C LEU A 585 -17.92 23.18 31.89
N HIS A 586 -17.61 24.42 31.55
CA HIS A 586 -17.26 25.44 32.54
C HIS A 586 -18.44 25.83 33.43
N LYS A 587 -19.66 25.86 32.87
CA LYS A 587 -20.88 26.01 33.68
C LYS A 587 -21.06 24.87 34.70
N GLN A 588 -20.62 23.65 34.36
CA GLN A 588 -20.78 22.47 35.20
C GLN A 588 -19.62 22.28 36.22
N PHE A 589 -18.38 22.52 35.81
CA PHE A 589 -17.18 22.11 36.55
C PHE A 589 -16.35 23.28 37.09
N GLY A 590 -16.70 24.53 36.75
CA GLY A 590 -16.01 25.74 37.21
C GLY A 590 -14.90 26.20 36.28
N ASP A 591 -13.97 27.02 36.79
CA ASP A 591 -13.01 27.78 35.99
C ASP A 591 -11.91 26.95 35.32
N ILE A 592 -11.59 25.75 35.82
CA ILE A 592 -10.54 24.88 35.29
C ILE A 592 -11.13 23.50 35.03
N VAL A 593 -11.07 23.04 33.78
CA VAL A 593 -11.66 21.77 33.36
C VAL A 593 -10.64 20.91 32.63
N ARG A 594 -10.53 19.64 33.02
CA ARG A 594 -9.77 18.62 32.30
C ARG A 594 -10.56 18.10 31.10
N ILE A 595 -10.08 18.42 29.91
CA ILE A 595 -10.76 18.11 28.62
C ILE A 595 -9.98 17.11 27.75
N GLY A 596 -8.90 16.55 28.28
CA GLY A 596 -8.12 15.48 27.68
C GLY A 596 -7.26 14.78 28.74
N PRO A 597 -6.59 13.67 28.40
CA PRO A 597 -5.71 12.97 29.34
C PRO A 597 -4.67 13.89 29.96
N ASN A 598 -4.05 14.76 29.16
CA ASN A 598 -3.03 15.71 29.59
C ASN A 598 -3.38 17.17 29.23
N GLU A 599 -4.67 17.52 29.23
CA GLU A 599 -5.15 18.82 28.73
C GLU A 599 -6.11 19.50 29.72
N LEU A 600 -5.84 20.76 30.05
CA LEU A 600 -6.68 21.64 30.86
C LEU A 600 -7.15 22.85 30.04
N HIS A 601 -8.42 23.21 30.21
CA HIS A 601 -9.00 24.43 29.67
C HIS A 601 -9.44 25.37 30.81
N PHE A 602 -9.28 26.67 30.59
CA PHE A 602 -9.53 27.72 31.57
C PHE A 602 -10.65 28.66 31.11
N ALA A 603 -11.53 29.08 32.03
CA ALA A 603 -12.59 30.07 31.74
C ALA A 603 -12.41 31.41 32.45
N ASN A 604 -11.58 31.49 33.49
CA ASN A 604 -11.30 32.78 34.15
C ASN A 604 -10.54 33.71 33.18
N PRO A 605 -11.08 34.90 32.84
CA PRO A 605 -10.43 35.82 31.90
C PRO A 605 -8.97 36.19 32.23
N ALA A 606 -8.60 36.20 33.51
CA ALA A 606 -7.22 36.47 33.94
C ALA A 606 -6.23 35.39 33.47
N ALA A 607 -6.67 34.13 33.35
CA ALA A 607 -5.87 33.00 32.89
C ALA A 607 -5.27 33.24 31.50
N TYR A 608 -5.98 34.00 30.66
CA TYR A 608 -5.51 34.34 29.32
C TYR A 608 -4.16 35.08 29.37
N HIS A 609 -4.00 35.97 30.35
CA HIS A 609 -2.75 36.72 30.53
C HIS A 609 -1.66 35.90 31.21
N ASP A 610 -2.00 34.84 31.95
CA ASP A 610 -1.00 33.89 32.46
C ASP A 610 -0.39 33.07 31.31
N ILE A 611 -1.21 32.64 30.34
CA ILE A 611 -0.79 31.75 29.25
C ILE A 611 -0.15 32.52 28.07
N TYR A 612 -0.72 33.66 27.66
CA TYR A 612 -0.37 34.35 26.41
C TYR A 612 0.32 35.71 26.62
N ASN A 613 1.04 35.92 27.72
CA ASN A 613 1.75 37.18 27.97
C ASN A 613 3.00 37.38 27.09
N SER A 614 3.56 38.59 27.16
CA SER A 614 4.73 39.03 26.41
C SER A 614 6.04 38.36 26.79
N SER A 615 6.13 37.66 27.94
CA SER A 615 7.31 36.91 28.38
C SER A 615 7.17 35.39 28.16
N ALA A 616 5.95 34.87 27.93
CA ALA A 616 5.69 33.46 27.65
C ALA A 616 6.28 33.05 26.30
N ARG A 617 7.34 32.23 26.34
CA ARG A 617 7.99 31.60 25.17
C ARG A 617 7.58 30.14 25.02
N TRP A 618 6.30 29.85 25.24
CA TRP A 618 5.80 28.49 25.29
C TRP A 618 5.60 27.91 23.89
N ASP A 619 5.80 26.60 23.80
CA ASP A 619 5.65 25.85 22.56
C ASP A 619 4.18 25.54 22.28
N LYS A 620 3.89 25.34 21.01
CA LYS A 620 2.56 24.99 20.49
C LYS A 620 2.32 23.49 20.63
N GLU A 621 1.07 23.11 20.89
CA GLU A 621 0.68 21.71 20.98
C GLU A 621 0.68 21.07 19.57
N ARG A 622 1.39 19.95 19.42
CA ARG A 622 1.68 19.34 18.11
C ARG A 622 0.41 18.98 17.33
N MET A 623 -0.54 18.28 17.96
CA MET A 623 -1.72 17.74 17.28
C MET A 623 -2.59 18.83 16.66
N LEU A 624 -2.81 19.94 17.37
CA LEU A 624 -3.56 21.07 16.87
C LEU A 624 -2.89 21.72 15.65
N TYR A 625 -1.60 22.07 15.77
CA TYR A 625 -0.93 22.90 14.78
C TYR A 625 -0.44 22.12 13.56
N GLU A 626 -0.04 20.86 13.71
CA GLU A 626 0.25 20.02 12.53
C GLU A 626 -1.04 19.70 11.75
N GLY A 627 -2.23 19.78 12.39
CA GLY A 627 -3.52 19.53 11.75
C GLY A 627 -3.77 20.35 10.46
N PHE A 628 -3.11 21.51 10.33
CA PHE A 628 -3.19 22.37 9.14
C PHE A 628 -2.33 21.90 7.96
N GLY A 629 -1.29 21.09 8.20
CA GLY A 629 -0.34 20.68 7.17
C GLY A 629 0.56 21.83 6.69
N GLU A 630 0.88 22.76 7.57
CA GLU A 630 1.73 23.95 7.32
C GLU A 630 2.94 23.96 8.25
N ASP A 631 3.51 22.78 8.51
CA ASP A 631 4.45 22.48 9.59
C ASP A 631 5.74 23.35 9.55
N HIS A 632 6.07 23.94 8.40
CA HIS A 632 7.23 24.78 8.12
C HIS A 632 6.88 26.29 7.92
N SER A 633 5.63 26.68 8.15
CA SER A 633 5.21 28.09 8.11
C SER A 633 5.44 28.78 9.46
N SER A 634 5.47 30.12 9.48
CA SER A 634 5.54 30.89 10.74
C SER A 634 4.41 30.57 11.73
N PHE A 635 3.28 30.08 11.22
CA PHE A 635 2.14 29.62 12.00
C PHE A 635 2.28 28.14 12.44
N GLY A 636 2.75 27.22 11.60
CA GLY A 636 2.86 25.81 11.96
C GLY A 636 4.06 25.46 12.84
N MET A 637 5.15 26.23 12.76
CA MET A 637 6.37 25.99 13.57
C MET A 637 6.07 25.92 15.07
N LEU A 638 6.29 24.72 15.63
CA LEU A 638 5.85 24.38 16.97
C LEU A 638 6.64 25.09 18.06
N THR A 639 7.98 25.16 17.91
CA THR A 639 8.82 25.75 18.94
C THR A 639 8.99 27.26 18.78
N TYR A 640 9.13 27.98 19.89
CA TYR A 640 9.38 29.42 19.79
C TYR A 640 10.68 29.71 19.05
N ALA A 641 11.72 28.90 19.29
CA ALA A 641 13.04 29.04 18.67
C ALA A 641 12.99 28.97 17.15
N GLU A 642 12.22 28.05 16.57
CA GLU A 642 12.06 27.90 15.11
C GLU A 642 11.27 29.07 14.51
N SER A 643 10.16 29.46 15.15
CA SER A 643 9.27 30.49 14.59
C SER A 643 9.85 31.91 14.67
N ARG A 644 10.75 32.16 15.63
CA ARG A 644 11.25 33.51 15.90
C ARG A 644 12.02 34.09 14.70
N PRO A 645 13.03 33.42 14.11
CA PRO A 645 13.71 33.91 12.92
C PRO A 645 12.74 34.24 11.78
N ARG A 646 11.78 33.35 11.48
CA ARG A 646 10.79 33.57 10.42
C ARG A 646 9.92 34.82 10.71
N LYS A 647 9.45 34.98 11.95
CA LYS A 647 8.69 36.17 12.34
C LYS A 647 9.50 37.46 12.28
N GLU A 648 10.78 37.44 12.64
CA GLU A 648 11.65 38.62 12.55
C GLU A 648 11.82 39.11 11.10
N VAL A 649 11.74 38.22 10.11
CA VAL A 649 11.70 38.57 8.69
C VAL A 649 10.38 39.23 8.31
N LEU A 650 9.24 38.66 8.75
CA LEU A 650 7.89 39.10 8.34
C LEU A 650 7.42 40.39 9.03
N LEU A 651 7.64 40.53 10.35
CA LEU A 651 7.06 41.60 11.17
C LEU A 651 7.27 43.03 10.65
N PRO A 652 8.43 43.42 10.08
CA PRO A 652 8.62 44.76 9.52
C PRO A 652 7.59 45.12 8.44
N LEU A 653 7.16 44.15 7.62
CA LEU A 653 6.17 44.34 6.55
C LEU A 653 4.75 44.53 7.09
N PHE A 654 4.47 43.99 8.27
CA PHE A 654 3.18 44.14 8.96
C PHE A 654 3.20 45.23 10.04
N SER A 655 4.26 46.03 10.11
CA SER A 655 4.32 47.18 11.01
C SER A 655 3.28 48.23 10.61
N ARG A 656 2.74 48.98 11.58
CA ARG A 656 1.79 50.06 11.29
C ARG A 656 2.31 51.01 10.21
N ARG A 657 3.60 51.37 10.26
CA ARG A 657 4.25 52.22 9.25
C ARG A 657 4.15 51.61 7.85
N ALA A 658 4.43 50.33 7.70
CA ALA A 658 4.34 49.65 6.41
C ALA A 658 2.88 49.61 5.90
N ILE A 659 1.93 49.28 6.76
CA ILE A 659 0.50 49.25 6.39
C ILE A 659 -0.01 50.63 5.95
N LEU A 660 0.41 51.72 6.59
CA LEU A 660 0.05 53.07 6.14
C LEU A 660 0.51 53.38 4.73
N THR A 661 1.64 52.83 4.28
CA THR A 661 2.11 52.97 2.90
C THR A 661 1.31 52.11 1.93
N MET A 662 0.77 50.98 2.39
CA MET A 662 0.01 50.03 1.55
C MET A 662 -1.50 50.23 1.58
N GLN A 663 -2.03 51.15 2.40
CA GLN A 663 -3.48 51.37 2.51
C GLN A 663 -4.17 51.67 1.16
N GLY A 664 -3.42 52.19 0.17
CA GLY A 664 -3.92 52.38 -1.19
C GLY A 664 -4.33 51.08 -1.88
N LEU A 665 -3.61 49.98 -1.63
CA LEU A 665 -3.98 48.64 -2.12
C LEU A 665 -5.32 48.18 -1.53
N VAL A 666 -5.50 48.34 -0.22
CA VAL A 666 -6.74 47.98 0.47
C VAL A 666 -7.91 48.81 -0.08
N ARG A 667 -7.69 50.12 -0.28
CA ARG A 667 -8.66 51.04 -0.89
C ARG A 667 -9.05 50.59 -2.30
N GLU A 668 -8.06 50.31 -3.16
CA GLU A 668 -8.30 49.84 -4.52
C GLU A 668 -9.20 48.58 -4.54
N LYS A 669 -8.87 47.58 -3.71
CA LYS A 669 -9.66 46.33 -3.67
C LYS A 669 -11.07 46.55 -3.14
N VAL A 670 -11.27 47.38 -2.11
CA VAL A 670 -12.63 47.67 -1.61
C VAL A 670 -13.45 48.48 -2.62
N ASP A 671 -12.82 49.37 -3.38
CA ASP A 671 -13.53 50.17 -4.38
C ASP A 671 -13.97 49.33 -5.58
N HIS A 672 -13.14 48.37 -6.00
CA HIS A 672 -13.54 47.34 -6.96
C HIS A 672 -14.70 46.50 -6.43
N PHE A 673 -14.62 46.03 -5.18
CA PHE A 673 -15.70 45.28 -4.54
C PHE A 673 -17.01 46.07 -4.52
N ALA A 674 -16.98 47.33 -4.08
CA ALA A 674 -18.13 48.23 -4.11
C ALA A 674 -18.69 48.42 -5.53
N SER A 675 -17.84 48.51 -6.56
CA SER A 675 -18.29 48.61 -7.95
C SER A 675 -19.09 47.37 -8.39
N ILE A 676 -18.73 46.18 -7.93
CA ILE A 676 -19.46 44.93 -8.23
C ILE A 676 -20.78 44.89 -7.48
N LEU A 677 -20.83 45.32 -6.21
CA LEU A 677 -22.08 45.44 -5.45
C LEU A 677 -23.08 46.38 -6.14
N ALA A 678 -22.61 47.54 -6.61
CA ALA A 678 -23.44 48.49 -7.35
C ALA A 678 -24.00 47.88 -8.66
N LYS A 679 -23.18 47.12 -9.40
CA LYS A 679 -23.62 46.38 -10.59
C LYS A 679 -24.65 45.31 -10.28
N ASN A 680 -24.46 44.53 -9.21
CA ASN A 680 -25.42 43.51 -8.79
C ASN A 680 -26.79 44.13 -8.46
N ASN A 681 -26.79 45.24 -7.73
CA ASN A 681 -28.01 45.98 -7.42
C ASN A 681 -28.69 46.55 -8.67
N ALA A 682 -27.93 47.13 -9.60
CA ALA A 682 -28.48 47.62 -10.88
C ALA A 682 -29.12 46.51 -11.72
N ASN A 683 -28.64 45.26 -11.57
CA ASN A 683 -29.22 44.07 -12.18
C ASN A 683 -30.39 43.47 -11.38
N GLY A 684 -30.85 44.12 -10.30
CA GLY A 684 -31.95 43.65 -9.47
C GLY A 684 -31.61 42.47 -8.56
N ASN A 685 -30.33 42.27 -8.21
CA ASN A 685 -29.89 41.14 -7.38
C ASN A 685 -29.32 41.60 -6.02
N SER A 686 -29.64 40.86 -4.96
CA SER A 686 -28.94 40.96 -3.67
C SER A 686 -27.57 40.31 -3.75
N SER A 687 -26.60 40.82 -2.99
CA SER A 687 -25.22 40.34 -3.00
C SER A 687 -24.92 39.45 -1.80
N ASP A 688 -24.15 38.39 -2.02
CA ASP A 688 -23.60 37.53 -0.97
C ASP A 688 -22.39 38.23 -0.32
N LEU A 689 -22.61 38.76 0.88
CA LEU A 689 -21.58 39.51 1.59
C LEU A 689 -20.55 38.60 2.27
N LEU A 690 -20.89 37.34 2.60
CA LEU A 690 -19.91 36.40 3.15
C LEU A 690 -18.82 36.11 2.12
N LEU A 691 -19.21 35.65 0.93
CA LEU A 691 -18.25 35.37 -0.14
C LEU A 691 -17.63 36.65 -0.69
N GLY A 692 -18.41 37.72 -0.81
CA GLY A 692 -17.93 39.03 -1.27
C GLY A 692 -16.79 39.59 -0.43
N PHE A 693 -16.94 39.63 0.90
CA PHE A 693 -15.87 40.11 1.78
C PHE A 693 -14.64 39.20 1.75
N ARG A 694 -14.83 37.87 1.62
CA ARG A 694 -13.72 36.92 1.47
C ARG A 694 -12.94 37.14 0.17
N CYS A 695 -13.64 37.36 -0.95
CA CYS A 695 -13.00 37.74 -2.21
C CYS A 695 -12.17 39.01 -2.07
N PHE A 696 -12.70 40.05 -1.40
CA PHE A 696 -11.99 41.29 -1.12
C PHE A 696 -10.68 41.03 -0.34
N THR A 697 -10.77 40.35 0.80
CA THR A 697 -9.59 40.10 1.65
C THR A 697 -8.58 39.17 0.98
N ILE A 698 -9.04 38.20 0.17
CA ILE A 698 -8.18 37.32 -0.61
C ILE A 698 -7.38 38.10 -1.65
N ASP A 699 -8.03 38.93 -2.45
CA ASP A 699 -7.32 39.74 -3.46
C ASP A 699 -6.33 40.71 -2.81
N THR A 700 -6.64 41.24 -1.62
CA THR A 700 -5.70 42.07 -0.84
C THR A 700 -4.47 41.27 -0.40
N ILE A 701 -4.64 40.12 0.26
CA ILE A 701 -3.51 39.35 0.80
C ILE A 701 -2.68 38.69 -0.29
N THR A 702 -3.28 38.21 -1.39
CA THR A 702 -2.50 37.63 -2.51
C THR A 702 -1.69 38.71 -3.21
N THR A 703 -2.24 39.92 -3.39
CA THR A 703 -1.49 41.03 -3.96
C THR A 703 -0.33 41.43 -3.03
N PHE A 704 -0.53 41.43 -1.72
CA PHE A 704 0.55 41.72 -0.77
C PHE A 704 1.64 40.62 -0.74
N CYS A 705 1.25 39.36 -0.94
CA CYS A 705 2.20 38.24 -1.01
C CYS A 705 3.00 38.23 -2.32
N PHE A 706 2.36 38.43 -3.47
CA PHE A 706 2.91 38.10 -4.78
C PHE A 706 2.91 39.25 -5.81
N ALA A 707 2.51 40.46 -5.41
CA ALA A 707 2.22 41.58 -6.31
C ALA A 707 1.15 41.26 -7.38
N GLN A 708 0.38 40.18 -7.19
CA GLN A 708 -0.64 39.69 -8.12
C GLN A 708 -1.93 39.38 -7.39
N SER A 709 -3.02 39.93 -7.91
CA SER A 709 -4.40 39.60 -7.54
C SER A 709 -4.79 38.25 -8.14
N VAL A 710 -5.70 37.53 -7.48
CA VAL A 710 -6.36 36.36 -8.07
C VAL A 710 -7.69 36.72 -8.72
N ASP A 711 -8.07 38.00 -8.63
CA ASP A 711 -9.25 38.62 -9.23
C ASP A 711 -10.55 37.96 -8.77
N ALA A 712 -10.56 37.48 -7.53
CA ALA A 712 -11.70 36.80 -6.90
C ALA A 712 -12.95 37.68 -6.81
N ILE A 713 -12.79 39.01 -6.67
CA ILE A 713 -13.90 39.97 -6.61
C ILE A 713 -14.76 39.96 -7.89
N TYR A 714 -14.18 39.61 -9.04
CA TYR A 714 -14.85 39.69 -10.33
C TYR A 714 -15.63 38.44 -10.73
N GLU A 715 -15.51 37.36 -9.94
CA GLU A 715 -16.22 36.12 -10.20
C GLU A 715 -17.74 36.27 -9.98
N PRO A 716 -18.59 35.70 -10.85
CA PRO A 716 -20.04 35.81 -10.73
C PRO A 716 -20.55 35.36 -9.35
N GLY A 717 -21.33 36.23 -8.70
CA GLY A 717 -21.86 35.94 -7.36
C GLY A 717 -20.82 35.83 -6.25
N PHE A 718 -19.58 36.28 -6.50
CA PHE A 718 -18.43 36.11 -5.61
C PHE A 718 -18.05 34.64 -5.36
N ALA A 719 -18.49 33.72 -6.24
CA ALA A 719 -18.17 32.30 -6.18
C ALA A 719 -16.76 32.01 -6.72
N ALA A 720 -15.75 32.71 -6.19
CA ALA A 720 -14.38 32.53 -6.62
C ALA A 720 -13.86 31.13 -6.19
N PRO A 721 -13.26 30.34 -7.11
CA PRO A 721 -12.87 28.96 -6.80
C PRO A 721 -11.93 28.83 -5.59
N ILE A 722 -11.06 29.81 -5.36
CA ILE A 722 -10.16 29.85 -4.19
C ILE A 722 -10.95 30.05 -2.89
N VAL A 723 -11.94 30.95 -2.87
CA VAL A 723 -12.76 31.24 -1.69
C VAL A 723 -13.66 30.06 -1.33
N GLU A 724 -14.37 29.50 -2.32
CA GLU A 724 -15.22 28.33 -2.10
C GLU A 724 -14.41 27.11 -1.65
N ALA A 725 -13.22 26.91 -2.23
CA ALA A 725 -12.34 25.83 -1.81
C ALA A 725 -11.91 25.98 -0.34
N MET A 726 -11.51 27.19 0.06
CA MET A 726 -11.10 27.46 1.44
C MET A 726 -12.25 27.19 2.41
N ASP A 727 -13.45 27.72 2.14
CA ASP A 727 -14.62 27.53 3.00
C ASP A 727 -15.01 26.05 3.15
N ASN A 728 -15.11 25.33 2.03
CA ASN A 728 -15.48 23.92 2.02
C ASN A 728 -14.45 23.01 2.72
N THR A 729 -13.21 23.46 2.89
CA THR A 729 -12.16 22.68 3.56
C THR A 729 -12.10 22.88 5.07
N LEU A 730 -12.72 23.93 5.62
CA LEU A 730 -12.70 24.20 7.07
C LEU A 730 -13.16 22.99 7.92
N PRO A 731 -14.27 22.28 7.59
CA PRO A 731 -14.70 21.13 8.39
C PRO A 731 -13.71 19.95 8.38
N ALA A 732 -12.87 19.84 7.34
CA ALA A 732 -11.88 18.76 7.24
C ALA A 732 -10.77 18.88 8.30
N PHE A 733 -10.56 20.08 8.87
CA PHE A 733 -9.57 20.34 9.91
C PHE A 733 -9.69 19.37 11.09
N HIS A 734 -10.91 19.09 11.58
CA HIS A 734 -11.11 18.16 12.70
C HIS A 734 -10.62 16.76 12.39
N ALA A 735 -10.83 16.26 11.18
CA ALA A 735 -10.31 14.96 10.78
C ALA A 735 -8.78 14.99 10.66
N PHE A 736 -8.20 16.04 10.07
CA PHE A 736 -6.75 16.16 9.90
C PHE A 736 -5.98 16.32 11.21
N LYS A 737 -6.57 17.01 12.19
CA LYS A 737 -6.06 17.18 13.55
C LYS A 737 -5.85 15.83 14.25
N TYR A 738 -6.81 14.91 14.18
CA TYR A 738 -6.73 13.62 14.89
C TYR A 738 -6.14 12.47 14.07
N PHE A 739 -6.18 12.54 12.73
CA PHE A 739 -5.76 11.46 11.84
C PHE A 739 -4.63 11.89 10.91
N PRO A 740 -3.37 11.94 11.39
CA PRO A 740 -2.23 12.46 10.60
C PRO A 740 -1.92 11.61 9.37
N LEU A 741 -2.17 10.30 9.40
CA LEU A 741 -2.02 9.45 8.23
C LEU A 741 -3.08 9.77 7.16
N LEU A 742 -4.31 10.08 7.56
CA LEU A 742 -5.36 10.53 6.64
C LEU A 742 -4.97 11.86 6.00
N ARG A 743 -4.52 12.83 6.81
CA ARG A 743 -3.99 14.12 6.34
C ARG A 743 -2.86 13.92 5.33
N LYS A 744 -1.80 13.18 5.69
CA LYS A 744 -0.63 12.94 4.83
C LYS A 744 -1.00 12.21 3.54
N SER A 745 -1.93 11.26 3.61
CA SER A 745 -2.41 10.54 2.44
C SER A 745 -3.16 11.48 1.50
N ILE A 746 -4.05 12.31 2.02
CA ILE A 746 -4.85 13.23 1.21
C ILE A 746 -3.99 14.34 0.61
N LEU A 747 -3.14 14.99 1.41
CA LEU A 747 -2.27 16.08 0.95
C LEU A 747 -1.12 15.59 0.06
N GLY A 748 -0.75 14.31 0.14
CA GLY A 748 0.30 13.69 -0.68
C GLY A 748 -0.18 13.20 -2.04
N ILE A 749 -1.49 13.20 -2.33
CA ILE A 749 -2.01 12.83 -3.65
C ILE A 749 -1.64 13.94 -4.65
N PRO A 750 -0.99 13.63 -5.79
CA PRO A 750 -0.72 14.62 -6.81
C PRO A 750 -2.00 15.36 -7.24
N PRO A 751 -2.02 16.70 -7.34
CA PRO A 751 -3.23 17.48 -7.64
C PRO A 751 -3.99 17.01 -8.90
N TRP A 752 -3.27 16.60 -9.94
CA TRP A 752 -3.85 16.08 -11.18
C TRP A 752 -4.62 14.76 -10.98
N LEU A 753 -4.21 13.94 -10.02
CA LEU A 753 -4.83 12.67 -9.68
C LEU A 753 -6.02 12.87 -8.75
N SER A 754 -5.89 13.76 -7.77
CA SER A 754 -6.97 14.18 -6.86
C SER A 754 -8.18 14.71 -7.64
N LEU A 755 -7.95 15.59 -8.62
CA LEU A 755 -8.98 16.15 -9.50
C LEU A 755 -9.72 15.09 -10.34
N LYS A 756 -9.12 13.93 -10.59
CA LYS A 756 -9.75 12.82 -11.35
C LYS A 756 -10.51 11.83 -10.46
N ILE A 757 -10.09 11.67 -9.20
CA ILE A 757 -10.62 10.66 -8.29
C ILE A 757 -11.89 11.13 -7.58
N SER A 758 -11.95 12.39 -7.15
CA SER A 758 -13.06 12.90 -6.34
C SER A 758 -13.33 14.38 -6.64
N PRO A 759 -14.55 14.73 -7.08
CA PRO A 759 -14.97 16.13 -7.20
C PRO A 759 -14.86 16.92 -5.90
N GLN A 760 -15.04 16.26 -4.74
CA GLN A 760 -14.98 16.87 -3.42
C GLN A 760 -13.56 17.32 -3.02
N MET A 761 -12.52 16.72 -3.60
CA MET A 761 -11.12 17.10 -3.35
C MET A 761 -10.61 18.17 -4.32
N ALA A 762 -11.42 18.57 -5.30
CA ALA A 762 -11.01 19.48 -6.37
C ALA A 762 -10.64 20.88 -5.85
N GLY A 763 -11.33 21.37 -4.81
CA GLY A 763 -11.07 22.68 -4.23
C GLY A 763 -9.65 22.79 -3.66
N LEU A 764 -9.27 21.86 -2.78
CA LEU A 764 -7.95 21.84 -2.15
C LEU A 764 -6.82 21.67 -3.18
N SER A 765 -7.02 20.81 -4.18
CA SER A 765 -6.03 20.62 -5.24
C SER A 765 -5.88 21.83 -6.17
N ARG A 766 -6.97 22.57 -6.46
CA ARG A 766 -6.89 23.83 -7.21
C ARG A 766 -6.16 24.91 -6.42
N LEU A 767 -6.42 25.01 -5.12
CA LEU A 767 -5.73 25.93 -4.22
C LEU A 767 -4.22 25.65 -4.18
N GLN A 768 -3.84 24.38 -4.00
CA GLN A 768 -2.44 23.93 -4.05
C GLN A 768 -1.77 24.29 -5.38
N MET A 769 -2.47 24.10 -6.50
CA MET A 769 -1.94 24.43 -7.83
C MET A 769 -1.74 25.94 -8.01
N LEU A 770 -2.68 26.77 -7.57
CA LEU A 770 -2.63 28.22 -7.70
C LEU A 770 -1.48 28.81 -6.86
N LEU A 771 -1.45 28.51 -5.55
CA LEU A 771 -0.39 29.01 -4.65
C LEU A 771 0.97 28.45 -5.05
N GLY A 772 1.04 27.17 -5.41
CA GLY A 772 2.27 26.56 -5.89
C GLY A 772 2.79 27.20 -7.18
N LYS A 773 1.90 27.68 -8.07
CA LYS A 773 2.31 28.43 -9.27
C LYS A 773 2.91 29.77 -8.88
N GLN A 774 2.24 30.57 -8.05
CA GLN A 774 2.75 31.88 -7.61
C GLN A 774 4.11 31.78 -6.92
N VAL A 775 4.28 30.79 -6.03
CA VAL A 775 5.57 30.55 -5.35
C VAL A 775 6.66 30.16 -6.35
N ARG A 776 6.38 29.28 -7.31
CA ARG A 776 7.36 28.90 -8.35
C ARG A 776 7.75 30.08 -9.23
N ASP A 777 6.78 30.90 -9.64
CA ASP A 777 7.01 32.05 -10.51
C ASP A 777 7.94 33.07 -9.81
N VAL A 778 7.72 33.32 -8.52
CA VAL A 778 8.56 34.22 -7.72
C VAL A 778 9.95 33.64 -7.44
N ILE A 779 10.08 32.33 -7.19
CA ILE A 779 11.39 31.67 -7.04
C ILE A 779 12.18 31.71 -8.36
N ALA A 780 11.51 31.50 -9.49
CA ALA A 780 12.14 31.46 -10.81
C ALA A 780 12.61 32.85 -11.27
N ASN A 781 11.88 33.91 -10.89
CA ASN A 781 12.23 35.29 -11.21
C ASN A 781 12.04 36.22 -10.01
N PRO A 782 12.95 36.21 -9.00
CA PRO A 782 12.82 37.07 -7.82
C PRO A 782 12.79 38.56 -8.16
N ASP A 783 13.44 38.93 -9.27
CA ASP A 783 13.51 40.30 -9.78
C ASP A 783 12.16 40.82 -10.28
N SER A 784 11.19 39.95 -10.58
CA SER A 784 9.84 40.36 -11.00
C SER A 784 9.09 41.18 -9.94
N LEU A 785 9.54 41.14 -8.69
CA LEU A 785 8.94 41.84 -7.56
C LEU A 785 9.66 43.16 -7.20
N LYS A 786 10.76 43.50 -7.88
CA LYS A 786 11.56 44.70 -7.57
C LYS A 786 10.81 46.00 -7.86
N ASP A 787 10.00 46.03 -8.91
CA ASP A 787 9.25 47.21 -9.35
C ASP A 787 7.82 47.26 -8.77
N ALA A 788 7.51 46.42 -7.78
CA ALA A 788 6.19 46.40 -7.17
C ALA A 788 5.90 47.75 -6.46
N PRO A 789 4.65 48.26 -6.53
CA PRO A 789 4.30 49.59 -6.00
C PRO A 789 4.31 49.65 -4.46
N HIS A 790 4.44 48.51 -3.79
CA HIS A 790 4.50 48.38 -2.34
C HIS A 790 5.43 47.24 -1.93
N PRO A 791 5.87 47.19 -0.66
CA PRO A 791 6.64 46.06 -0.13
C PRO A 791 5.91 44.73 -0.35
N ILE A 792 6.65 43.69 -0.75
CA ILE A 792 6.13 42.34 -1.04
C ILE A 792 6.73 41.33 -0.07
N ILE A 793 5.89 40.46 0.48
CA ILE A 793 6.30 39.45 1.47
C ILE A 793 7.37 38.52 0.90
N TYR A 794 7.16 37.99 -0.30
CA TYR A 794 8.05 37.00 -0.88
C TYR A 794 9.39 37.59 -1.35
N ASN A 795 9.42 38.86 -1.74
CA ASN A 795 10.67 39.56 -2.03
C ASN A 795 11.56 39.58 -0.77
N ARG A 796 10.97 39.86 0.40
CA ARG A 796 11.70 39.86 1.68
C ARG A 796 12.05 38.46 2.19
N LEU A 797 11.21 37.46 1.96
CA LEU A 797 11.51 36.06 2.34
C LEU A 797 12.67 35.48 1.52
N LEU A 798 12.87 35.95 0.29
CA LEU A 798 13.96 35.52 -0.59
C LEU A 798 15.23 36.37 -0.45
N ASP A 799 15.16 37.52 0.23
CA ASP A 799 16.30 38.39 0.50
C ASP A 799 17.28 37.74 1.52
N PRO A 800 18.52 37.40 1.11
CA PRO A 800 19.51 36.81 2.01
C PRO A 800 19.86 37.71 3.21
N ASP A 801 19.87 39.03 3.03
CA ASP A 801 20.22 39.98 4.09
C ASP A 801 19.11 40.04 5.15
N ALA A 802 17.85 39.91 4.73
CA ALA A 802 16.71 39.85 5.63
C ALA A 802 16.75 38.61 6.55
N GLN A 803 17.39 37.52 6.14
CA GLN A 803 17.48 36.28 6.94
C GLN A 803 18.47 36.37 8.09
N LYS A 804 19.35 37.38 8.14
CA LYS A 804 20.36 37.60 9.20
C LYS A 804 21.20 36.35 9.52
N GLY A 805 21.66 35.65 8.47
CA GLY A 805 22.48 34.44 8.58
C GLY A 805 21.70 33.14 8.74
N ASN A 806 20.36 33.18 8.79
CA ASN A 806 19.54 31.97 8.66
C ASN A 806 19.41 31.55 7.18
N PRO A 807 19.17 30.26 6.89
CA PRO A 807 18.91 29.81 5.52
C PRO A 807 17.65 30.45 4.94
N ILE A 808 17.69 30.76 3.64
CA ILE A 808 16.49 31.15 2.88
C ILE A 808 15.50 29.97 2.91
N PRO A 809 14.20 30.22 3.16
CA PRO A 809 13.17 29.18 3.12
C PRO A 809 13.15 28.42 1.78
N ASP A 810 13.02 27.09 1.84
CA ASP A 810 12.88 26.28 0.63
C ASP A 810 11.48 26.40 0.01
N ALA A 811 11.28 25.81 -1.16
CA ALA A 811 10.01 25.88 -1.88
C ALA A 811 8.81 25.34 -1.09
N THR A 812 9.02 24.33 -0.23
CA THR A 812 7.98 23.75 0.61
C THR A 812 7.59 24.74 1.70
N ALA A 813 8.56 25.27 2.42
CA ALA A 813 8.32 26.25 3.49
C ALA A 813 7.74 27.56 2.95
N LEU A 814 8.11 27.97 1.73
CA LEU A 814 7.52 29.12 1.03
C LEU A 814 6.06 28.86 0.62
N TYR A 815 5.75 27.65 0.15
CA TYR A 815 4.38 27.25 -0.17
C TYR A 815 3.49 27.21 1.08
N GLU A 816 3.97 26.60 2.16
CA GLU A 816 3.21 26.52 3.41
C GLU A 816 3.03 27.89 4.07
N GLU A 817 4.00 28.80 3.95
CA GLU A 817 3.82 30.20 4.36
C GLU A 817 2.76 30.93 3.53
N ALA A 818 2.68 30.65 2.21
CA ALA A 818 1.68 31.25 1.33
C ALA A 818 0.28 30.84 1.77
N GLN A 819 0.13 29.53 1.95
CA GLN A 819 -1.11 28.93 2.39
C GLN A 819 -1.55 29.56 3.72
N SER A 820 -0.64 29.64 4.69
CA SER A 820 -0.93 30.21 6.00
C SER A 820 -1.38 31.66 5.94
N LEU A 821 -0.66 32.51 5.20
CA LEU A 821 -0.98 33.93 5.08
C LEU A 821 -2.32 34.16 4.36
N VAL A 822 -2.58 33.42 3.27
CA VAL A 822 -3.81 33.53 2.49
C VAL A 822 -5.02 33.06 3.29
N PHE A 823 -4.94 31.94 4.01
CA PHE A 823 -6.02 31.50 4.90
C PHE A 823 -6.24 32.46 6.07
N ALA A 824 -5.17 32.88 6.75
CA ALA A 824 -5.28 33.76 7.90
C ALA A 824 -5.88 35.13 7.53
N GLY A 825 -5.43 35.74 6.41
CA GLY A 825 -5.91 37.03 5.94
C GLY A 825 -7.27 36.98 5.24
N GLY A 826 -7.55 35.90 4.48
CA GLY A 826 -8.73 35.83 3.62
C GLY A 826 -10.05 35.45 4.31
N VAL A 827 -10.00 34.83 5.49
CA VAL A 827 -11.22 34.37 6.19
C VAL A 827 -11.54 35.26 7.39
N THR A 828 -10.56 35.49 8.27
CA THR A 828 -10.80 36.08 9.60
C THR A 828 -11.33 37.52 9.55
N VAL A 829 -10.78 38.34 8.65
CA VAL A 829 -11.21 39.73 8.49
C VAL A 829 -12.59 39.78 7.85
N ALA A 830 -12.82 38.97 6.81
CA ALA A 830 -14.10 38.89 6.12
C ALA A 830 -15.25 38.47 7.06
N ASP A 831 -15.04 37.44 7.89
CA ASP A 831 -16.04 36.97 8.86
C ASP A 831 -16.36 38.05 9.91
N THR A 832 -15.35 38.84 10.31
CA THR A 832 -15.54 39.98 11.21
C THR A 832 -16.39 41.07 10.56
N ILE A 833 -16.06 41.45 9.32
CA ILE A 833 -16.82 42.45 8.55
C ILE A 833 -18.27 41.99 8.39
N MET A 834 -18.46 40.74 7.96
CA MET A 834 -19.77 40.11 7.75
C MET A 834 -20.61 40.11 9.03
N THR A 835 -20.07 39.61 10.14
CA THR A 835 -20.78 39.54 11.43
C THR A 835 -21.19 40.94 11.92
N GLY A 836 -20.29 41.92 11.85
CA GLY A 836 -20.66 43.27 12.27
C GLY A 836 -21.66 43.94 11.33
N HIS A 837 -21.59 43.71 10.02
CA HIS A 837 -22.60 44.24 9.10
C HIS A 837 -23.97 43.64 9.35
N PHE A 838 -24.08 42.36 9.67
CA PHE A 838 -25.35 41.78 10.10
C PHE A 838 -25.93 42.55 11.30
N HIS A 839 -25.17 42.70 12.39
CA HIS A 839 -25.66 43.38 13.58
C HIS A 839 -25.97 44.86 13.36
N ILE A 840 -25.19 45.56 12.54
CA ILE A 840 -25.46 46.94 12.14
C ILE A 840 -26.82 47.01 11.42
N LEU A 841 -27.05 46.16 10.42
CA LEU A 841 -28.27 46.18 9.61
C LEU A 841 -29.50 45.69 10.38
N SER A 842 -29.32 44.86 11.40
CA SER A 842 -30.38 44.48 12.33
C SER A 842 -30.73 45.58 13.35
N GLN A 843 -29.95 46.65 13.44
CA GLN A 843 -30.14 47.75 14.39
C GLN A 843 -30.23 49.11 13.67
N PRO A 844 -31.44 49.53 13.24
CA PRO A 844 -31.62 50.75 12.43
C PRO A 844 -31.05 52.03 13.06
N THR A 845 -31.13 52.15 14.40
CA THR A 845 -30.57 53.30 15.13
C THR A 845 -29.05 53.36 15.02
N LEU A 846 -28.36 52.23 15.25
CA LEU A 846 -26.92 52.13 15.11
C LEU A 846 -26.49 52.38 13.66
N TYR A 847 -27.21 51.81 12.69
CA TYR A 847 -26.93 52.03 11.27
C TYR A 847 -26.99 53.51 10.89
N ALA A 848 -28.03 54.22 11.30
CA ALA A 848 -28.19 55.65 11.02
C ALA A 848 -27.09 56.50 11.69
N GLN A 849 -26.72 56.20 12.93
CA GLN A 849 -25.66 56.90 13.65
C GLN A 849 -24.28 56.69 13.00
N LEU A 850 -23.96 55.45 12.61
CA LEU A 850 -22.72 55.12 11.91
C LEU A 850 -22.66 55.78 10.53
N GLN A 851 -23.75 55.76 9.77
CA GLN A 851 -23.83 56.48 8.50
C GLN A 851 -23.59 57.98 8.69
N SER A 852 -24.15 58.59 9.72
CA SER A 852 -23.94 60.02 10.02
C SER A 852 -22.50 60.32 10.41
N GLU A 853 -21.89 59.51 11.28
CA GLU A 853 -20.48 59.69 11.68
C GLU A 853 -19.54 59.56 10.49
N VAL A 854 -19.72 58.53 9.66
CA VAL A 854 -18.90 58.31 8.47
C VAL A 854 -19.12 59.41 7.43
N LEU A 855 -20.37 59.86 7.21
CA LEU A 855 -20.67 60.97 6.28
C LEU A 855 -19.99 62.27 6.71
N ASN A 856 -19.94 62.57 8.01
CA ASN A 856 -19.26 63.77 8.51
C ASN A 856 -17.74 63.72 8.26
N ALA A 857 -17.13 62.54 8.32
CA ALA A 857 -15.70 62.33 8.06
C ALA A 857 -15.36 62.15 6.58
N TRP A 858 -16.34 61.75 5.77
CA TRP A 858 -16.25 61.52 4.34
C TRP A 858 -17.41 62.22 3.60
N PRO A 859 -17.44 63.57 3.57
CA PRO A 859 -18.56 64.31 3.00
C PRO A 859 -18.64 64.17 1.48
N ASP A 860 -17.50 64.20 0.79
CA ASP A 860 -17.41 64.04 -0.67
C ASP A 860 -17.15 62.58 -1.04
N ILE A 861 -18.14 61.91 -1.64
CA ILE A 861 -18.07 60.47 -1.96
C ILE A 861 -16.88 60.12 -2.87
N ASP A 862 -16.44 61.05 -3.72
CA ASP A 862 -15.34 60.84 -4.67
C ASP A 862 -13.95 61.07 -4.05
N ASN A 863 -13.90 61.59 -2.82
CA ASN A 863 -12.65 61.85 -2.09
C ASN A 863 -12.61 61.07 -0.75
N PRO A 864 -12.35 59.75 -0.79
CA PRO A 864 -12.32 58.92 0.40
C PRO A 864 -11.23 59.34 1.39
N PRO A 865 -11.54 59.40 2.70
CA PRO A 865 -10.54 59.68 3.72
C PRO A 865 -9.53 58.53 3.80
N ARG A 866 -8.33 58.90 4.25
CA ARG A 866 -7.27 57.93 4.55
C ARG A 866 -7.61 57.12 5.80
N TYR A 867 -6.99 55.95 5.93
CA TYR A 867 -7.15 55.06 7.09
C TYR A 867 -6.91 55.79 8.42
N GLU A 868 -5.90 56.67 8.48
CA GLU A 868 -5.56 57.45 9.68
C GLU A 868 -6.69 58.36 10.16
N VAL A 869 -7.61 58.78 9.27
CA VAL A 869 -8.78 59.58 9.64
C VAL A 869 -9.89 58.66 10.15
N LEU A 870 -10.12 57.54 9.48
CA LEU A 870 -11.17 56.58 9.85
C LEU A 870 -10.96 55.98 11.24
N GLU A 871 -9.71 55.75 11.65
CA GLU A 871 -9.41 55.20 12.98
C GLU A 871 -9.65 56.19 14.13
N THR A 872 -9.89 57.47 13.83
CA THR A 872 -10.25 58.48 14.85
C THR A 872 -11.75 58.52 15.14
N LEU A 873 -12.57 57.86 14.32
CA LEU A 873 -14.02 57.86 14.46
C LEU A 873 -14.44 56.95 15.63
N PRO A 874 -15.02 57.54 16.71
CA PRO A 874 -15.24 56.80 17.94
C PRO A 874 -16.29 55.69 17.79
N LEU A 875 -17.45 55.96 17.18
CA LEU A 875 -18.52 54.96 17.06
C LEU A 875 -18.15 53.86 16.05
N LEU A 876 -17.51 54.20 14.94
CA LEU A 876 -16.97 53.23 13.97
C LEU A 876 -15.94 52.31 14.64
N THR A 877 -14.98 52.88 15.36
CA THR A 877 -13.95 52.11 16.10
C THR A 877 -14.59 51.20 17.14
N ALA A 878 -15.53 51.73 17.92
CA ALA A 878 -16.29 50.97 18.90
C ALA A 878 -17.06 49.81 18.28
N THR A 879 -17.66 50.02 17.11
CA THR A 879 -18.39 49.01 16.35
C THR A 879 -17.45 47.92 15.85
N ILE A 880 -16.29 48.27 15.27
CA ILE A 880 -15.30 47.28 14.82
C ILE A 880 -14.77 46.46 16.00
N LYS A 881 -14.53 47.08 17.17
CA LYS A 881 -14.15 46.36 18.39
C LYS A 881 -15.22 45.37 18.84
N GLU A 882 -16.49 45.77 18.78
CA GLU A 882 -17.62 44.89 19.11
C GLU A 882 -17.79 43.75 18.09
N SER A 883 -17.57 44.02 16.79
CA SER A 883 -17.50 42.99 15.75
C SER A 883 -16.39 41.98 16.01
N LEU A 884 -15.19 42.44 16.39
CA LEU A 884 -14.07 41.57 16.75
C LEU A 884 -14.34 40.75 18.03
N ARG A 885 -15.22 41.22 18.91
CA ARG A 885 -15.64 40.48 20.12
C ARG A 885 -16.63 39.36 19.77
N HIS A 886 -17.56 39.62 18.86
CA HIS A 886 -18.55 38.64 18.39
C HIS A 886 -17.97 37.64 17.37
N SER A 887 -17.02 38.08 16.57
CA SER A 887 -16.26 37.26 15.61
C SER A 887 -14.77 37.31 15.97
N PRO A 888 -14.29 36.49 16.91
CA PRO A 888 -12.92 36.55 17.40
C PRO A 888 -11.85 36.10 16.38
N GLY A 889 -12.23 35.78 15.14
CA GLY A 889 -11.36 35.22 14.11
C GLY A 889 -11.04 33.74 14.38
N VAL A 890 -10.31 33.46 15.48
CA VAL A 890 -10.07 32.10 15.97
C VAL A 890 -10.99 31.79 17.13
N THR A 891 -11.78 30.73 17.02
CA THR A 891 -12.75 30.27 18.01
C THR A 891 -12.22 29.10 18.84
N SER A 892 -11.40 28.23 18.25
CA SER A 892 -10.72 27.15 18.98
C SER A 892 -9.70 27.66 20.02
N SER A 893 -9.45 26.85 21.05
CA SER A 893 -8.41 27.14 22.05
C SER A 893 -7.02 27.11 21.43
N LEU A 894 -6.22 28.16 21.67
CA LEU A 894 -4.85 28.27 21.18
C LEU A 894 -3.86 27.48 22.06
N LEU A 895 -3.86 26.15 21.94
CA LEU A 895 -3.15 25.26 22.87
C LEU A 895 -1.63 25.55 22.98
N ARG A 896 -1.13 25.51 24.22
CA ARG A 896 0.29 25.67 24.59
C ARG A 896 0.73 24.53 25.50
N ILE A 897 2.04 24.24 25.48
CA ILE A 897 2.67 23.27 26.37
C ILE A 897 3.31 24.02 27.53
N VAL A 898 2.97 23.65 28.76
CA VAL A 898 3.59 24.21 29.97
C VAL A 898 5.09 23.86 29.98
N PRO A 899 5.99 24.85 30.17
CA PRO A 899 7.43 24.63 30.09
C PRO A 899 7.94 23.70 31.19
N ALA A 900 9.16 23.18 31.04
CA ALA A 900 9.80 22.26 31.99
C ALA A 900 9.89 22.82 33.43
N SER A 901 9.93 24.15 33.59
CA SER A 901 9.91 24.83 34.89
C SER A 901 8.54 24.81 35.60
N GLY A 902 7.48 24.30 34.94
CA GLY A 902 6.10 24.50 35.37
C GLY A 902 5.59 25.92 35.10
N ALA A 903 4.31 26.15 35.39
CA ALA A 903 3.67 27.47 35.35
C ALA A 903 2.59 27.60 36.42
N THR A 904 2.30 28.83 36.86
CA THR A 904 1.12 29.12 37.68
C THR A 904 0.08 29.79 36.79
N ILE A 905 -1.12 29.22 36.69
CA ILE A 905 -2.22 29.72 35.87
C ILE A 905 -3.47 29.78 36.75
N SER A 906 -4.12 30.93 36.82
CA SER A 906 -5.26 31.18 37.74
C SER A 906 -4.95 30.79 39.19
N GLY A 907 -3.74 31.12 39.66
CA GLY A 907 -3.29 30.80 41.02
C GLY A 907 -3.00 29.31 41.28
N CYS A 908 -3.15 28.44 40.29
CA CYS A 908 -2.89 27.00 40.41
C CYS A 908 -1.54 26.64 39.79
N ALA A 909 -0.72 25.86 40.50
CA ALA A 909 0.51 25.30 39.95
C ALA A 909 0.17 24.18 38.95
N ILE A 910 0.54 24.37 37.69
CA ILE A 910 0.29 23.42 36.61
C ILE A 910 1.58 22.65 36.28
N PRO A 911 1.55 21.30 36.24
CA PRO A 911 2.72 20.48 35.95
C PRO A 911 3.33 20.77 34.57
N ALA A 912 4.65 20.64 34.48
CA ALA A 912 5.39 20.70 33.22
C ALA A 912 4.85 19.69 32.19
N GLY A 913 4.85 20.07 30.92
CA GLY A 913 4.36 19.23 29.82
C GLY A 913 2.83 19.14 29.72
N THR A 914 2.07 19.73 30.64
CA THR A 914 0.61 19.83 30.53
C THR A 914 0.22 20.68 29.32
N ILE A 915 -0.79 20.25 28.57
CA ILE A 915 -1.39 21.06 27.51
C ILE A 915 -2.41 21.99 28.16
N VAL A 916 -2.30 23.29 27.90
CA VAL A 916 -3.21 24.31 28.43
C VAL A 916 -3.74 25.19 27.33
N GLY A 917 -5.00 25.61 27.46
CA GLY A 917 -5.64 26.47 26.49
C GLY A 917 -6.75 27.31 27.10
N MET A 918 -7.06 28.39 26.40
CA MET A 918 -8.23 29.21 26.64
C MET A 918 -8.78 29.68 25.30
N THR A 919 -10.10 29.64 25.17
CA THR A 919 -10.85 30.11 24.01
C THR A 919 -11.18 31.59 24.13
N SER A 920 -10.93 32.35 23.06
CA SER A 920 -11.26 33.78 22.94
C SER A 920 -12.74 34.05 23.20
N ALA A 921 -13.62 33.22 22.64
CA ALA A 921 -15.07 33.34 22.79
C ALA A 921 -15.52 33.30 24.27
N ILE A 922 -14.85 32.51 25.14
CA ILE A 922 -15.17 32.45 26.57
C ILE A 922 -14.81 33.77 27.27
N VAL A 923 -13.69 34.39 26.92
CA VAL A 923 -13.32 35.72 27.44
C VAL A 923 -14.29 36.78 26.94
N HIS A 924 -14.57 36.77 25.63
CA HIS A 924 -15.42 37.74 24.95
C HIS A 924 -16.89 37.65 25.35
N LYS A 925 -17.36 36.48 25.77
CA LYS A 925 -18.70 36.26 26.30
C LYS A 925 -18.77 36.23 27.83
N SER A 926 -17.69 36.60 28.53
CA SER A 926 -17.68 36.59 29.99
C SER A 926 -18.51 37.76 30.55
N PRO A 927 -19.58 37.50 31.34
CA PRO A 927 -20.35 38.55 31.99
C PRO A 927 -19.56 39.30 33.07
N SER A 928 -18.43 38.76 33.52
CA SER A 928 -17.54 39.45 34.46
C SER A 928 -16.74 40.59 33.82
N ILE A 929 -16.67 40.62 32.49
CA ILE A 929 -15.93 41.62 31.70
C ILE A 929 -16.89 42.47 30.88
N PHE A 930 -17.86 41.83 30.20
CA PHE A 930 -18.79 42.48 29.30
C PHE A 930 -20.21 42.33 29.85
N ALA A 931 -20.83 43.45 30.27
CA ALA A 931 -22.24 43.47 30.63
C ALA A 931 -23.09 43.12 29.39
N ASP A 932 -24.09 42.25 29.56
CA ASP A 932 -24.91 41.67 28.48
C ASP A 932 -24.04 41.15 27.31
N PRO A 933 -23.23 40.11 27.55
CA PRO A 933 -22.18 39.70 26.62
C PRO A 933 -22.71 39.18 25.27
N GLU A 934 -23.94 38.67 25.21
CA GLU A 934 -24.54 38.21 23.95
C GLU A 934 -25.10 39.37 23.11
N ALA A 935 -25.32 40.56 23.69
CA ALA A 935 -25.81 41.71 22.94
C ALA A 935 -24.68 42.39 22.16
N PHE A 936 -24.96 42.83 20.95
CA PHE A 936 -24.05 43.65 20.14
C PHE A 936 -24.22 45.13 20.51
N ILE A 937 -23.33 45.64 21.37
CA ILE A 937 -23.41 47.00 21.95
C ILE A 937 -22.08 47.73 21.73
N PRO A 938 -21.89 48.47 20.61
CA PRO A 938 -20.69 49.25 20.38
C PRO A 938 -20.38 50.26 21.48
N GLU A 939 -21.40 50.88 22.08
CA GLU A 939 -21.28 51.95 23.07
C GLU A 939 -20.49 51.53 24.31
N ARG A 940 -20.35 50.23 24.59
CA ARG A 940 -19.51 49.73 25.70
C ARG A 940 -18.04 50.11 25.56
N TRP A 941 -17.59 50.41 24.34
CA TRP A 941 -16.23 50.82 24.03
C TRP A 941 -16.04 52.35 24.09
N LEU A 942 -17.09 53.09 24.48
CA LEU A 942 -17.10 54.54 24.59
C LEU A 942 -17.11 54.99 26.07
N GLY A 943 -16.61 56.19 26.33
CA GLY A 943 -16.70 56.81 27.66
C GLY A 943 -15.77 56.19 28.72
N LYS A 944 -16.06 56.50 30.00
CA LYS A 944 -15.20 56.10 31.13
C LYS A 944 -15.29 54.61 31.48
N ASP A 945 -16.46 54.00 31.25
CA ASP A 945 -16.71 52.59 31.58
C ASP A 945 -16.00 51.62 30.62
N ALA A 946 -15.51 52.12 29.48
CA ALA A 946 -14.66 51.36 28.56
C ALA A 946 -13.23 51.11 29.09
N THR A 947 -12.84 51.78 30.17
CA THR A 947 -11.46 51.77 30.68
C THR A 947 -11.01 50.35 31.01
N GLY A 948 -10.05 49.85 30.23
CA GLY A 948 -9.44 48.54 30.43
C GLY A 948 -10.06 47.39 29.66
N LEU A 949 -11.17 47.59 28.93
CA LEU A 949 -11.79 46.55 28.09
C LEU A 949 -10.87 46.09 26.96
N ASP A 950 -10.05 46.98 26.40
CA ASP A 950 -9.09 46.67 25.33
C ASP A 950 -8.14 45.52 25.70
N ARG A 951 -7.86 45.31 26.99
CA ARG A 951 -6.99 44.20 27.40
C ARG A 951 -7.66 42.83 27.17
N TYR A 952 -8.98 42.78 27.13
CA TYR A 952 -9.79 41.58 26.93
C TYR A 952 -10.31 41.44 25.49
N LEU A 953 -10.06 42.42 24.61
CA LEU A 953 -10.23 42.24 23.17
C LEU A 953 -9.03 41.45 22.60
N ILE A 954 -9.13 40.13 22.68
CA ILE A 954 -8.03 39.20 22.40
C ILE A 954 -8.14 38.46 21.06
N SER A 955 -8.93 38.97 20.11
CA SER A 955 -9.16 38.36 18.78
C SER A 955 -7.87 38.14 17.98
N PHE A 956 -6.84 38.95 18.24
CA PHE A 956 -5.52 38.83 17.62
C PHE A 956 -4.49 38.05 18.45
N SER A 957 -4.94 37.41 19.55
CA SER A 957 -4.09 36.83 20.59
C SER A 957 -3.07 37.82 21.18
N LYS A 958 -2.17 37.33 22.04
CA LYS A 958 -1.15 38.12 22.74
C LYS A 958 0.19 37.40 22.79
N GLY A 959 1.23 38.15 23.15
CA GLY A 959 2.57 37.64 23.32
C GLY A 959 3.30 37.34 22.00
N PRO A 960 4.43 36.63 22.04
CA PRO A 960 5.30 36.41 20.87
C PRO A 960 4.63 35.60 19.74
N ARG A 961 3.54 34.90 20.07
CA ARG A 961 2.74 34.12 19.12
C ARG A 961 1.48 34.84 18.66
N SER A 962 1.31 36.13 18.98
CA SER A 962 0.17 36.94 18.50
C SER A 962 0.12 37.02 16.97
N CYS A 963 -1.05 37.42 16.45
CA CYS A 963 -1.30 37.61 15.04
C CYS A 963 -0.26 38.56 14.43
N THR A 964 0.38 38.10 13.35
CA THR A 964 1.34 38.89 12.58
C THR A 964 0.63 40.00 11.79
N GLY A 965 -0.57 39.72 11.27
CA GLY A 965 -1.33 40.61 10.39
C GLY A 965 -2.22 41.65 11.06
N VAL A 966 -2.09 41.88 12.38
CA VAL A 966 -3.04 42.73 13.14
C VAL A 966 -3.24 44.12 12.54
N ASN A 967 -2.17 44.80 12.11
CA ASN A 967 -2.29 46.15 11.54
C ASN A 967 -2.96 46.14 10.16
N LEU A 968 -2.72 45.10 9.35
CA LEU A 968 -3.38 44.95 8.06
C LEU A 968 -4.88 44.72 8.24
N ALA A 969 -5.24 43.82 9.16
CA ALA A 969 -6.63 43.54 9.50
C ALA A 969 -7.38 44.80 9.95
N TRP A 970 -6.79 45.63 10.82
CA TRP A 970 -7.40 46.90 11.21
C TRP A 970 -7.60 47.84 10.02
N CYS A 971 -6.60 47.99 9.15
CA CYS A 971 -6.71 48.80 7.94
C CYS A 971 -7.87 48.34 7.03
N GLU A 972 -7.97 47.03 6.78
CA GLU A 972 -9.05 46.42 6.01
C GLU A 972 -10.41 46.65 6.67
N LEU A 973 -10.54 46.44 7.98
CA LEU A 973 -11.77 46.66 8.73
C LEU A 973 -12.24 48.12 8.59
N TYR A 974 -11.40 49.10 8.94
CA TYR A 974 -11.80 50.50 8.87
C TYR A 974 -12.21 50.93 7.46
N ILE A 975 -11.42 50.56 6.45
CA ILE A 975 -11.69 50.91 5.06
C ILE A 975 -12.97 50.23 4.56
N ALA A 976 -13.20 48.95 4.89
CA ALA A 976 -14.37 48.21 4.47
C ALA A 976 -15.66 48.75 5.10
N TYR A 977 -15.72 48.87 6.43
CA TYR A 977 -16.91 49.39 7.10
C TYR A 977 -17.27 50.80 6.64
N ALA A 978 -16.29 51.72 6.58
CA ALA A 978 -16.54 53.09 6.13
C ALA A 978 -17.06 53.13 4.69
N THR A 979 -16.48 52.34 3.78
CA THR A 979 -16.91 52.25 2.37
C THR A 979 -18.35 51.74 2.26
N MET A 980 -18.67 50.66 2.95
CA MET A 980 -20.02 50.07 2.90
C MET A 980 -21.08 51.01 3.48
N LEU A 981 -20.80 51.64 4.63
CA LEU A 981 -21.70 52.61 5.28
C LEU A 981 -21.89 53.89 4.46
N ARG A 982 -20.83 54.38 3.81
CA ARG A 982 -20.84 55.63 3.05
C ARG A 982 -21.49 55.49 1.69
N ARG A 983 -21.18 54.43 0.95
CA ARG A 983 -21.53 54.29 -0.47
C ARG A 983 -22.86 53.60 -0.71
N PHE A 984 -23.40 52.89 0.28
CA PHE A 984 -24.62 52.12 0.11
C PHE A 984 -25.67 52.42 1.19
N ASP A 985 -26.93 52.44 0.76
CA ASP A 985 -28.08 52.16 1.61
C ASP A 985 -28.38 50.66 1.54
N MET A 986 -28.26 49.98 2.67
CA MET A 986 -28.20 48.52 2.76
C MET A 986 -29.38 47.94 3.54
N GLU A 987 -29.87 46.79 3.08
CA GLU A 987 -30.98 46.08 3.70
C GLU A 987 -30.75 44.56 3.63
N LEU A 988 -31.03 43.84 4.72
CA LEU A 988 -30.86 42.39 4.79
C LEU A 988 -31.84 41.67 3.84
N ASP A 989 -31.32 40.69 3.08
CA ASP A 989 -32.12 39.82 2.21
C ASP A 989 -32.36 38.46 2.86
N GLY A 990 -33.24 38.47 3.87
CA GLY A 990 -33.75 37.27 4.53
C GLY A 990 -32.77 36.52 5.43
N THR A 991 -31.59 37.08 5.72
CA THR A 991 -30.64 36.50 6.69
C THR A 991 -31.11 36.80 8.12
N THR A 992 -31.06 35.79 8.99
CA THR A 992 -31.50 35.87 10.40
C THR A 992 -30.35 35.56 11.35
N GLU A 993 -30.57 35.71 12.67
CA GLU A 993 -29.54 35.38 13.67
C GLU A 993 -29.21 33.87 13.70
N GLU A 994 -30.18 33.00 13.36
CA GLU A 994 -29.97 31.56 13.26
C GLU A 994 -28.95 31.20 12.16
N ASP A 995 -28.85 32.01 11.11
CA ASP A 995 -27.90 31.81 10.02
C ASP A 995 -26.45 32.13 10.41
N LEU A 996 -26.25 32.92 11.48
CA LEU A 996 -24.93 33.24 12.03
C LEU A 996 -24.42 32.25 13.08
N VAL A 997 -25.17 31.20 13.38
CA VAL A 997 -24.69 30.13 14.25
C VAL A 997 -23.54 29.40 13.55
N PHE A 998 -22.32 29.52 14.09
CA PHE A 998 -21.14 28.91 13.53
C PHE A 998 -20.78 27.58 14.21
N ARG A 999 -20.11 26.71 13.45
CA ARG A 999 -19.35 25.58 13.99
C ARG A 999 -17.88 26.00 14.13
N ASP A 1000 -17.30 25.75 15.30
CA ASP A 1000 -15.87 25.93 15.54
C ASP A 1000 -15.07 24.93 14.70
N CYS A 1001 -14.40 25.40 13.65
CA CYS A 1001 -13.48 24.64 12.79
C CYS A 1001 -12.09 25.29 12.82
N PHE A 1002 -11.63 25.68 14.01
CA PHE A 1002 -10.55 26.66 14.28
C PHE A 1002 -10.97 28.10 14.05
N THR A 1003 -11.49 28.41 12.87
CA THR A 1003 -12.26 29.63 12.59
C THR A 1003 -13.75 29.29 12.50
N PRO A 1004 -14.66 30.28 12.60
CA PRO A 1004 -16.08 30.07 12.36
C PRO A 1004 -16.34 29.45 10.97
N TYR A 1005 -17.16 28.40 10.94
CA TYR A 1005 -17.79 27.89 9.72
C TYR A 1005 -19.30 28.10 9.85
N TYR A 1006 -19.92 28.81 8.89
CA TYR A 1006 -21.33 29.17 8.92
C TYR A 1006 -22.12 28.25 7.98
N PRO A 1007 -22.78 27.18 8.46
CA PRO A 1007 -23.52 26.24 7.61
C PRO A 1007 -24.89 26.77 7.15
N GLY A 1008 -25.37 27.88 7.73
CA GLY A 1008 -26.66 28.50 7.44
C GLY A 1008 -26.66 29.27 6.12
N ARG A 1009 -27.72 30.07 5.90
CA ARG A 1009 -27.77 30.96 4.73
C ARG A 1009 -26.66 32.00 4.84
N HIS A 1010 -25.90 32.22 3.78
CA HIS A 1010 -24.92 33.30 3.75
C HIS A 1010 -25.60 34.66 3.97
N LEU A 1011 -24.88 35.59 4.59
CA LEU A 1011 -25.35 36.97 4.74
C LEU A 1011 -25.55 37.59 3.35
N ARG A 1012 -26.81 37.88 3.01
CA ARG A 1012 -27.15 38.60 1.78
C ARG A 1012 -27.74 39.96 2.09
N ALA A 1013 -27.37 40.96 1.29
CA ALA A 1013 -27.93 42.29 1.41
C ALA A 1013 -28.19 42.93 0.04
N TRP A 1014 -29.23 43.76 0.00
CA TRP A 1014 -29.42 44.75 -1.06
C TRP A 1014 -28.46 45.92 -0.79
N CYS A 1015 -27.66 46.30 -1.78
CA CYS A 1015 -26.68 47.38 -1.65
C CYS A 1015 -27.02 48.48 -2.65
N ARG A 1016 -27.89 49.42 -2.26
CA ARG A 1016 -28.35 50.51 -3.14
C ARG A 1016 -27.32 51.64 -3.12
N PRO A 1017 -26.67 52.00 -4.26
CA PRO A 1017 -25.68 53.07 -4.27
C PRO A 1017 -26.29 54.40 -3.83
N LYS A 1018 -25.58 55.18 -3.02
CA LYS A 1018 -25.96 56.55 -2.67
C LYS A 1018 -25.45 57.52 -3.73
N GLU A 1019 -26.31 58.43 -4.17
CA GLU A 1019 -26.00 59.43 -5.21
C GLU A 1019 -25.25 60.66 -4.68
N THR A 1020 -25.25 60.88 -3.35
CA THR A 1020 -24.53 61.97 -2.68
C THR A 1020 -23.88 61.51 -1.39
#